data_AF-A0A7Y3J3J6-F1
#
_entry.id   AF-A0A7Y3J3J6-F1
#
_cell.length_a   1.000
_cell.length_b   1.000
_cell.length_c   1.000
_cell.angle_alpha   90.00
_cell.angle_beta   90.00
_cell.angle_gamma   90.00
#
_symmetry.space_group_name_H-M   'P 1'
#
loop_
_entity.id
_entity.type
_entity.pdbx_description
1 polymer ?
#
loop_
_entity_poly.entity_id
_entity_poly.type
_entity_poly.pdbx_seq_one_letter_code
_entity_poly.pdbx_strand_id
1 'polypeptide(L)'
;MSGRKTAALLVSDIENGYANTLCAGAMEASRRLDINLIICPGQSIQAPHGTLHQYNVIYDTLKANRVDGVVIAAGNLANFIHEEDFRHFYEEFSPAPLVGIGMPLHGYPSVLVDNRKGLSELIDHLIRDHGRRRLAFISGPETNAEAQERLEVYHAVLKRHGMIPDPKLFYNGSFMPEAGGSAIELLIDKRHASFDAVVAANDDMALEAIRALKKRGYRVPEDISVIGFDNITATVFSDPPLSTVHQPVYQQVLTAFDLLDQSWSGHVPTDDILLTTTPILRRSCGCQQTGSRTLGSGSVHEETTWILSRLVQGWENGETAQQVLEALDEAARAQGEHPDHTLKSQKALEILHRDVVEGRYGENQKELLTSFLWEIQAGLLSHSLEQNVRRWDIHSQDINLLREVLQTLVSSVHSVTDGLKAIIEPMQAASILSAYIYLYDDEILHTRTELWQVPPTVRRSLAFTTGQQSLPARVVVSSELLKDALEPSRAKTLFMLPLFFADAQQGLLLCETSLSDSYLLKTLAMELSSALKLARLIELHRVLERKLYETMADLEAYNRKLDTLSQTDDLTGLYNRRGFLNLAQQGMYLARRMNKGGLIVFADMDGLKAVNDSWGHEEGDEAIRTMAQLLTKAFRNNDLLARLGGDEFVAFTVDATLPVLETLKERLQELINEFNATSGKPYQLSITMGAVAFHHNQNATVQNLLDQADALLYEQKRNKKSHS
;
A
#
# COMPACT_ATOMS: atom_id res chain seq x y z
N MET A 1 5.87 37.20 17.08
CA MET A 1 4.50 36.72 16.78
C MET A 1 4.59 35.21 16.75
N SER A 2 4.08 34.51 17.78
CA SER A 2 4.12 33.05 17.82
C SER A 2 3.31 32.50 16.64
N GLY A 3 3.84 31.52 15.93
CA GLY A 3 3.08 30.84 14.86
C GLY A 3 1.80 30.20 15.39
N ARG A 4 0.84 29.93 14.48
CA ARG A 4 -0.38 29.19 14.79
C ARG A 4 -0.02 27.85 15.44
N LYS A 5 -0.70 27.52 16.54
CA LYS A 5 -0.49 26.27 17.28
C LYS A 5 -0.87 25.07 16.43
N THR A 6 -0.16 23.96 16.61
CA THR A 6 -0.46 22.68 15.96
C THR A 6 -0.77 21.63 17.02
N ALA A 7 -2.00 21.12 17.03
CA ALA A 7 -2.40 19.95 17.82
C ALA A 7 -2.36 18.68 16.98
N ALA A 8 -2.22 17.54 17.66
CA ALA A 8 -2.44 16.23 17.06
C ALA A 8 -3.55 15.45 17.77
N LEU A 9 -4.36 14.71 17.02
CA LEU A 9 -5.27 13.70 17.54
C LEU A 9 -4.73 12.32 17.16
N LEU A 10 -4.39 11.50 18.17
CA LEU A 10 -4.01 10.10 17.98
C LEU A 10 -5.28 9.26 18.15
N VAL A 11 -5.61 8.49 17.12
CA VAL A 11 -6.80 7.64 17.10
C VAL A 11 -6.45 6.31 16.43
N SER A 12 -6.97 5.19 16.93
CA SER A 12 -6.91 3.92 16.21
C SER A 12 -8.08 3.80 15.25
N ASP A 13 -7.79 3.46 13.99
CA ASP A 13 -8.76 3.03 12.97
C ASP A 13 -9.97 3.95 12.74
N ILE A 14 -9.92 4.77 11.68
CA ILE A 14 -10.97 5.73 11.32
C ILE A 14 -12.18 5.11 10.60
N GLU A 15 -12.27 3.79 10.56
CA GLU A 15 -13.37 3.03 9.96
C GLU A 15 -14.52 2.79 10.94
N ASN A 16 -14.27 2.83 12.26
CA ASN A 16 -15.30 2.64 13.27
C ASN A 16 -16.02 3.96 13.64
N GLY A 17 -17.28 3.84 14.09
CA GLY A 17 -18.14 5.00 14.37
C GLY A 17 -17.65 5.88 15.52
N TYR A 18 -16.94 5.30 16.49
CA TYR A 18 -16.35 6.01 17.62
C TYR A 18 -15.22 6.95 17.17
N ALA A 19 -14.22 6.41 16.44
CA ALA A 19 -13.08 7.16 15.92
C ALA A 19 -13.51 8.26 14.92
N ASN A 20 -14.52 7.98 14.09
CA ASN A 20 -15.08 8.97 13.18
C ASN A 20 -15.68 10.17 13.94
N THR A 21 -16.42 9.90 15.01
CA THR A 21 -17.01 10.95 15.87
C THR A 21 -15.93 11.79 16.56
N LEU A 22 -14.85 11.16 17.03
CA LEU A 22 -13.68 11.87 17.57
C LEU A 22 -13.03 12.78 16.54
N CYS A 23 -12.83 12.30 15.30
CA CYS A 23 -12.24 13.09 14.22
C CYS A 23 -13.12 14.31 13.89
N ALA A 24 -14.44 14.12 13.77
CA ALA A 24 -15.38 15.19 13.49
C ALA A 24 -15.37 16.27 14.58
N GLY A 25 -15.38 15.87 15.86
CA GLY A 25 -15.30 16.82 16.97
C GLY A 25 -13.95 17.53 17.07
N ALA A 26 -12.84 16.84 16.77
CA ALA A 26 -11.52 17.48 16.70
C ALA A 26 -11.44 18.51 15.57
N MET A 27 -12.03 18.22 14.40
CA MET A 27 -12.13 19.16 13.28
C MET A 27 -12.95 20.42 13.62
N GLU A 28 -14.01 20.27 14.42
CA GLU A 28 -14.75 21.43 14.96
C GLU A 28 -13.91 22.21 15.96
N ALA A 29 -13.29 21.52 16.92
CA ALA A 29 -12.44 22.15 17.93
C ALA A 29 -11.28 22.92 17.29
N SER A 30 -10.65 22.37 16.26
CA SER A 30 -9.52 23.04 15.58
C SER A 30 -9.95 24.31 14.87
N ARG A 31 -11.13 24.32 14.23
CA ARG A 31 -11.73 25.52 13.65
C ARG A 31 -12.08 26.55 14.71
N ARG A 32 -12.70 26.13 15.82
CA ARG A 32 -13.09 27.01 16.94
C ARG A 32 -11.88 27.69 17.59
N LEU A 33 -10.76 26.97 17.72
CA LEU A 33 -9.54 27.48 18.36
C LEU A 33 -8.56 28.15 17.37
N ASP A 34 -8.86 28.19 16.06
CA ASP A 34 -7.95 28.62 14.99
C ASP A 34 -6.55 27.97 15.07
N ILE A 35 -6.51 26.64 15.21
CA ILE A 35 -5.26 25.86 15.28
C ILE A 35 -5.11 24.92 14.09
N ASN A 36 -3.86 24.53 13.78
CA ASN A 36 -3.61 23.41 12.90
C ASN A 36 -3.93 22.10 13.63
N LEU A 37 -4.48 21.13 12.92
CA LEU A 37 -4.78 19.80 13.45
C LEU A 37 -4.15 18.72 12.57
N ILE A 38 -3.40 17.80 13.20
CA ILE A 38 -2.90 16.58 12.57
C ILE A 38 -3.67 15.38 13.13
N ILE A 39 -4.50 14.74 12.32
CA ILE A 39 -5.18 13.50 12.69
C ILE A 39 -4.29 12.33 12.29
N CYS A 40 -3.96 11.49 13.26
CA CYS A 40 -3.08 10.32 13.11
C CYS A 40 -3.88 9.02 13.26
N PRO A 41 -4.52 8.54 12.18
CA PRO A 41 -5.32 7.31 12.17
C PRO A 41 -4.43 6.07 12.09
N GLY A 42 -3.76 5.75 13.19
CA GLY A 42 -2.95 4.54 13.31
C GLY A 42 -3.79 3.33 13.68
N GLN A 43 -3.21 2.42 14.45
CA GLN A 43 -3.83 1.21 14.97
C GLN A 43 -3.48 1.07 16.45
N SER A 44 -4.25 0.24 17.18
CA SER A 44 -3.93 -0.07 18.57
C SER A 44 -2.47 -0.52 18.70
N ILE A 45 -1.79 -0.02 19.71
CA ILE A 45 -0.36 -0.26 19.89
C ILE A 45 -0.16 -1.73 20.27
N GLN A 46 0.87 -2.37 19.68
CA GLN A 46 1.14 -3.81 19.82
C GLN A 46 0.00 -4.74 19.35
N ALA A 47 -0.89 -4.27 18.45
CA ALA A 47 -1.97 -5.10 17.92
C ALA A 47 -1.45 -6.43 17.31
N PRO A 48 -2.03 -7.58 17.68
CA PRO A 48 -1.45 -8.90 17.40
C PRO A 48 -1.61 -9.38 15.95
N HIS A 49 -2.29 -8.65 15.07
CA HIS A 49 -2.69 -9.16 13.73
C HIS A 49 -2.04 -8.45 12.53
N GLY A 50 -1.60 -9.25 11.56
CA GLY A 50 -1.19 -8.80 10.22
C GLY A 50 -0.16 -7.66 10.18
N THR A 51 -0.33 -6.76 9.21
CA THR A 51 0.51 -5.58 8.97
C THR A 51 0.01 -4.34 9.74
N LEU A 52 -0.80 -4.50 10.79
CA LEU A 52 -1.38 -3.36 11.53
C LEU A 52 -0.30 -2.45 12.15
N HIS A 53 0.87 -3.00 12.49
CA HIS A 53 2.00 -2.21 13.01
C HIS A 53 2.54 -1.20 12.00
N GLN A 54 2.37 -1.46 10.69
CA GLN A 54 2.77 -0.54 9.62
C GLN A 54 2.04 0.80 9.68
N TYR A 55 0.84 0.84 10.29
CA TYR A 55 0.10 2.09 10.44
C TYR A 55 0.70 3.02 11.50
N ASN A 56 1.47 2.48 12.44
CA ASN A 56 1.90 3.21 13.64
C ASN A 56 3.18 4.03 13.46
N VAL A 57 3.87 3.89 12.31
CA VAL A 57 5.06 4.70 11.96
C VAL A 57 4.77 6.21 11.92
N ILE A 58 3.49 6.59 11.78
CA ILE A 58 3.02 7.97 11.83
C ILE A 58 3.21 8.58 13.22
N TYR A 59 3.13 7.79 14.30
CA TYR A 59 3.33 8.27 15.66
C TYR A 59 4.79 8.69 15.87
N ASP A 60 5.75 7.90 15.40
CA ASP A 60 7.17 8.24 15.49
C ASP A 60 7.52 9.45 14.61
N THR A 61 6.90 9.54 13.43
CA THR A 61 7.02 10.71 12.56
C THR A 61 6.50 11.97 13.27
N LEU A 62 5.37 11.86 13.96
CA LEU A 62 4.78 12.96 14.72
C LEU A 62 5.70 13.39 15.88
N LYS A 63 6.24 12.43 16.66
CA LYS A 63 7.22 12.68 17.72
C LYS A 63 8.44 13.45 17.18
N ALA A 64 8.97 13.04 16.03
CA ALA A 64 10.12 13.68 15.39
C ALA A 64 9.84 15.12 14.91
N ASN A 65 8.60 15.42 14.50
CA ASN A 65 8.22 16.75 14.01
C ASN A 65 7.89 17.76 15.11
N ARG A 66 7.55 17.28 16.32
CA ARG A 66 7.10 18.04 17.50
C ARG A 66 5.88 18.92 17.21
N VAL A 67 4.79 18.62 17.89
CA VAL A 67 3.56 19.44 17.87
C VAL A 67 3.41 20.23 19.17
N ASP A 68 2.55 21.23 19.17
CA ASP A 68 2.32 22.07 20.36
C ASP A 68 1.47 21.36 21.41
N GLY A 69 0.69 20.35 21.05
CA GLY A 69 -0.18 19.61 21.97
C GLY A 69 -0.74 18.32 21.36
N VAL A 70 -1.09 17.35 22.20
CA VAL A 70 -1.51 16.01 21.75
C VAL A 70 -2.74 15.55 22.52
N VAL A 71 -3.80 15.21 21.79
CA VAL A 71 -4.97 14.51 22.31
C VAL A 71 -4.85 13.03 21.94
N ILE A 72 -4.94 12.14 22.92
CA ILE A 72 -4.74 10.71 22.76
C ILE A 72 -6.05 9.99 23.07
N ALA A 73 -6.63 9.32 22.07
CA ALA A 73 -7.78 8.43 22.28
C ALA A 73 -7.37 7.12 22.98
N ALA A 74 -6.87 7.23 24.21
CA ALA A 74 -6.25 6.15 24.96
C ALA A 74 -7.12 4.88 25.06
N GLY A 75 -8.45 5.04 25.17
CA GLY A 75 -9.41 3.92 25.19
C GLY A 75 -9.36 3.02 23.94
N ASN A 76 -8.82 3.50 22.81
CA ASN A 76 -8.69 2.71 21.58
C ASN A 76 -7.24 2.35 21.23
N LEU A 77 -6.27 3.19 21.58
CA LEU A 77 -4.85 2.93 21.33
C LEU A 77 -4.28 1.86 22.28
N ALA A 78 -4.73 1.82 23.53
CA ALA A 78 -4.14 1.01 24.59
C ALA A 78 -4.64 -0.45 24.64
N ASN A 79 -5.42 -0.91 23.65
CA ASN A 79 -6.11 -2.21 23.69
C ASN A 79 -5.19 -3.43 23.86
N PHE A 80 -3.95 -3.41 23.35
CA PHE A 80 -3.06 -4.57 23.33
C PHE A 80 -1.67 -4.29 23.93
N ILE A 81 -1.53 -3.21 24.69
CA ILE A 81 -0.26 -2.76 25.27
C ILE A 81 -0.39 -2.67 26.80
N HIS A 82 0.68 -3.01 27.51
CA HIS A 82 0.72 -2.86 28.96
C HIS A 82 0.79 -1.39 29.39
N GLU A 83 0.21 -1.07 30.55
CA GLU A 83 0.12 0.31 31.07
C GLU A 83 1.48 1.02 31.13
N GLU A 84 2.54 0.34 31.58
CA GLU A 84 3.88 0.91 31.67
C GLU A 84 4.49 1.23 30.30
N ASP A 85 4.29 0.37 29.31
CA ASP A 85 4.76 0.58 27.94
C ASP A 85 3.95 1.69 27.25
N PHE A 86 2.64 1.74 27.52
CA PHE A 86 1.78 2.80 27.00
C PHE A 86 2.18 4.16 27.58
N ARG A 87 2.58 4.20 28.86
CA ARG A 87 3.17 5.39 29.48
C ARG A 87 4.43 5.85 28.77
N HIS A 88 5.39 4.95 28.55
CA HIS A 88 6.58 5.31 27.79
C HIS A 88 6.23 5.86 26.40
N PHE A 89 5.26 5.25 25.72
CA PHE A 89 4.81 5.70 24.40
C PHE A 89 4.30 7.15 24.39
N TYR A 90 3.43 7.54 25.33
CA TYR A 90 2.88 8.90 25.33
C TYR A 90 3.84 9.94 25.93
N GLU A 91 4.70 9.56 26.88
CA GLU A 91 5.67 10.48 27.49
C GLU A 91 6.72 10.99 26.48
N GLU A 92 6.97 10.25 25.39
CA GLU A 92 7.84 10.69 24.29
C GLU A 92 7.33 11.95 23.56
N PHE A 93 6.05 12.31 23.70
CA PHE A 93 5.51 13.56 23.16
C PHE A 93 5.80 14.78 24.06
N SER A 94 6.31 14.57 25.27
CA SER A 94 6.76 15.64 26.17
C SER A 94 7.86 16.51 25.50
N PRO A 95 7.85 17.85 25.68
CA PRO A 95 7.09 18.64 26.65
C PRO A 95 5.74 19.17 26.14
N ALA A 96 5.21 18.66 25.02
CA ALA A 96 3.88 19.07 24.57
C ALA A 96 2.82 18.64 25.64
N PRO A 97 1.84 19.49 25.96
CA PRO A 97 0.71 19.08 26.79
C PRO A 97 -0.02 17.90 26.16
N LEU A 98 -0.37 16.92 26.99
CA LEU A 98 -1.08 15.70 26.60
C LEU A 98 -2.45 15.69 27.27
N VAL A 99 -3.48 15.23 26.56
CA VAL A 99 -4.82 15.01 27.11
C VAL A 99 -5.33 13.65 26.67
N GLY A 100 -5.80 12.83 27.61
CA GLY A 100 -6.35 11.51 27.33
C GLY A 100 -7.85 11.53 27.06
N ILE A 101 -8.34 10.55 26.30
CA ILE A 101 -9.77 10.26 26.14
C ILE A 101 -10.00 8.76 26.39
N GLY A 102 -11.01 8.45 27.20
CA GLY A 102 -11.47 7.08 27.48
C GLY A 102 -10.66 6.31 28.53
N MET A 103 -9.36 6.61 28.68
CA MET A 103 -8.52 6.05 29.74
C MET A 103 -7.68 7.12 30.45
N PRO A 104 -7.39 6.94 31.76
CA PRO A 104 -6.54 7.87 32.51
C PRO A 104 -5.11 7.85 31.98
N LEU A 105 -4.52 9.02 31.78
CA LEU A 105 -3.09 9.18 31.48
C LEU A 105 -2.37 9.65 32.74
N HIS A 106 -1.47 8.83 33.28
CA HIS A 106 -0.82 9.13 34.55
C HIS A 106 -0.01 10.45 34.46
N GLY A 107 -0.40 11.45 35.24
CA GLY A 107 0.25 12.78 35.28
C GLY A 107 -0.28 13.79 34.26
N TYR A 108 -1.33 13.45 33.51
CA TYR A 108 -1.96 14.28 32.49
C TYR A 108 -3.48 14.23 32.64
N PRO A 109 -4.22 15.29 32.29
CA PRO A 109 -5.67 15.28 32.40
C PRO A 109 -6.29 14.34 31.35
N SER A 110 -7.30 13.58 31.75
CA SER A 110 -8.09 12.75 30.85
C SER A 110 -9.58 13.10 30.88
N VAL A 111 -10.24 12.97 29.74
CA VAL A 111 -11.70 12.98 29.64
C VAL A 111 -12.21 11.55 29.63
N LEU A 112 -12.90 11.18 30.71
CA LEU A 112 -13.41 9.85 30.99
C LEU A 112 -14.94 9.84 30.93
N VAL A 113 -15.50 8.64 30.94
CA VAL A 113 -16.95 8.45 31.03
C VAL A 113 -17.32 7.59 32.22
N ASP A 114 -18.47 7.87 32.82
CA ASP A 114 -19.06 7.00 33.82
C ASP A 114 -19.69 5.79 33.12
N ASN A 115 -18.89 4.73 32.92
CA ASN A 115 -19.36 3.48 32.34
C ASN A 115 -20.43 2.80 33.22
N ARG A 116 -20.49 3.12 34.52
CA ARG A 116 -21.29 2.37 35.50
C ARG A 116 -22.75 2.71 35.43
N LYS A 117 -23.09 4.00 35.34
CA LYS A 117 -24.49 4.44 35.38
C LYS A 117 -25.31 3.88 34.23
N GLY A 118 -24.95 4.20 32.99
CA GLY A 118 -25.75 3.83 31.81
C GLY A 118 -25.85 2.31 31.61
N LEU A 119 -24.75 1.57 31.80
CA LEU A 119 -24.77 0.12 31.67
C LEU A 119 -25.53 -0.56 32.82
N SER A 120 -25.38 -0.09 34.07
CA SER A 120 -26.15 -0.62 35.20
C SER A 120 -27.65 -0.47 34.95
N GLU A 121 -28.09 0.73 34.55
CA GLU A 121 -29.50 1.01 34.29
C GLU A 121 -30.06 0.13 33.17
N LEU A 122 -29.27 -0.11 32.11
CA LEU A 122 -29.71 -0.93 30.98
C LEU A 122 -29.77 -2.44 31.30
N ILE A 123 -28.82 -2.96 32.08
CA ILE A 123 -28.87 -4.34 32.57
C ILE A 123 -30.02 -4.51 33.58
N ASP A 124 -30.19 -3.54 34.50
CA ASP A 124 -31.30 -3.51 35.46
C ASP A 124 -32.65 -3.56 34.73
N HIS A 125 -32.79 -2.82 33.63
CA HIS A 125 -33.98 -2.82 32.77
C HIS A 125 -34.27 -4.20 32.16
N LEU A 126 -33.26 -4.90 31.61
CA LEU A 126 -33.45 -6.26 31.07
C LEU A 126 -33.98 -7.24 32.13
N ILE A 127 -33.47 -7.14 33.36
CA ILE A 127 -33.83 -8.02 34.46
C ILE A 127 -35.23 -7.70 35.02
N ARG A 128 -35.49 -6.41 35.28
CA ARG A 128 -36.70 -5.96 35.98
C ARG A 128 -37.91 -5.89 35.06
N ASP A 129 -37.74 -5.31 33.87
CA ASP A 129 -38.85 -4.96 32.99
C ASP A 129 -39.11 -6.03 31.93
N HIS A 130 -38.05 -6.73 31.50
CA HIS A 130 -38.15 -7.83 30.52
C HIS A 130 -37.95 -9.22 31.12
N GLY A 131 -37.70 -9.33 32.44
CA GLY A 131 -37.65 -10.59 33.17
C GLY A 131 -36.49 -11.51 32.77
N ARG A 132 -35.44 -10.99 32.13
CA ARG A 132 -34.27 -11.79 31.70
C ARG A 132 -33.45 -12.25 32.91
N ARG A 133 -33.01 -13.50 32.91
CA ARG A 133 -32.34 -14.13 34.07
C ARG A 133 -31.02 -14.80 33.75
N ARG A 134 -30.73 -15.09 32.48
CA ARG A 134 -29.50 -15.74 32.03
C ARG A 134 -28.84 -14.86 30.97
N LEU A 135 -28.09 -13.87 31.44
CA LEU A 135 -27.47 -12.86 30.61
C LEU A 135 -26.05 -13.32 30.21
N ALA A 136 -25.79 -13.51 28.93
CA ALA A 136 -24.44 -13.66 28.41
C ALA A 136 -23.72 -12.31 28.33
N PHE A 137 -22.41 -12.31 28.57
CA PHE A 137 -21.58 -11.11 28.51
C PHE A 137 -20.45 -11.29 27.49
N ILE A 138 -20.39 -10.37 26.52
CA ILE A 138 -19.31 -10.27 25.54
C ILE A 138 -18.46 -9.07 25.94
N SER A 139 -17.29 -9.33 26.55
CA SER A 139 -16.35 -8.30 27.02
C SER A 139 -15.53 -7.70 25.87
N GLY A 140 -14.78 -6.64 26.15
CA GLY A 140 -13.60 -6.24 25.37
C GLY A 140 -12.31 -6.92 25.87
N PRO A 141 -11.13 -6.53 25.34
CA PRO A 141 -9.84 -7.09 25.71
C PRO A 141 -9.56 -7.04 27.21
N GLU A 142 -8.93 -8.10 27.75
CA GLU A 142 -8.59 -8.20 29.18
C GLU A 142 -7.69 -7.07 29.69
N THR A 143 -6.83 -6.54 28.82
CA THR A 143 -5.90 -5.43 29.10
C THR A 143 -6.57 -4.06 29.10
N ASN A 144 -7.81 -3.93 28.62
CA ASN A 144 -8.48 -2.64 28.51
C ASN A 144 -9.27 -2.29 29.79
N ALA A 145 -9.01 -1.11 30.35
CA ALA A 145 -9.63 -0.66 31.61
C ALA A 145 -11.15 -0.46 31.51
N GLU A 146 -11.67 0.08 30.40
CA GLU A 146 -13.11 0.25 30.19
C GLU A 146 -13.82 -1.10 30.05
N ALA A 147 -13.19 -2.08 29.39
CA ALA A 147 -13.72 -3.44 29.30
C ALA A 147 -13.86 -4.08 30.69
N GLN A 148 -12.84 -3.94 31.53
CA GLN A 148 -12.86 -4.43 32.91
C GLN A 148 -13.92 -3.71 33.75
N GLU A 149 -14.04 -2.40 33.65
CA GLU A 149 -15.08 -1.64 34.35
C GLU A 149 -16.49 -2.10 33.94
N ARG A 150 -16.74 -2.31 32.64
CA ARG A 150 -18.03 -2.81 32.15
C ARG A 150 -18.33 -4.24 32.66
N LEU A 151 -17.30 -5.09 32.77
CA LEU A 151 -17.42 -6.43 33.36
C LEU A 151 -17.73 -6.37 34.86
N GLU A 152 -17.09 -5.46 35.61
CA GLU A 152 -17.40 -5.22 37.03
C GLU A 152 -18.85 -4.80 37.22
N VAL A 153 -19.36 -3.89 36.37
CA VAL A 153 -20.75 -3.44 36.39
C VAL A 153 -21.71 -4.59 36.15
N TYR A 154 -21.45 -5.43 35.14
CA TYR A 154 -22.22 -6.63 34.87
C TYR A 154 -22.29 -7.55 36.10
N HIS A 155 -21.15 -7.87 36.72
CA HIS A 155 -21.12 -8.70 37.93
C HIS A 155 -21.85 -8.05 39.11
N ALA A 156 -21.67 -6.75 39.32
CA ALA A 156 -22.30 -6.01 40.41
C ALA A 156 -23.84 -5.99 40.28
N VAL A 157 -24.36 -5.79 39.07
CA VAL A 157 -25.80 -5.81 38.79
C VAL A 157 -26.38 -7.22 38.99
N LEU A 158 -25.73 -8.26 38.46
CA LEU A 158 -26.18 -9.63 38.68
C LEU A 158 -26.25 -9.97 40.17
N LYS A 159 -25.19 -9.64 40.93
CA LYS A 159 -25.15 -9.84 42.38
C LYS A 159 -26.27 -9.08 43.10
N ARG A 160 -26.56 -7.84 42.70
CA ARG A 160 -27.65 -7.01 43.24
C ARG A 160 -29.02 -7.65 43.06
N HIS A 161 -29.23 -8.38 41.96
CA HIS A 161 -30.47 -9.13 41.68
C HIS A 161 -30.44 -10.58 42.15
N GLY A 162 -29.46 -10.97 42.97
CA GLY A 162 -29.33 -12.33 43.51
C GLY A 162 -28.98 -13.39 42.46
N MET A 163 -28.38 -13.00 41.35
CA MET A 163 -27.92 -13.90 40.28
C MET A 163 -26.43 -14.21 40.43
N ILE A 164 -26.04 -15.42 40.05
CA ILE A 164 -24.64 -15.87 40.06
C ILE A 164 -24.14 -15.85 38.61
N PRO A 165 -23.05 -15.13 38.29
CA PRO A 165 -22.44 -15.16 36.97
C PRO A 165 -22.06 -16.60 36.58
N ASP A 166 -22.51 -17.05 35.41
CA ASP A 166 -22.15 -18.36 34.86
C ASP A 166 -20.92 -18.19 33.97
N PRO A 167 -19.74 -18.77 34.30
CA PRO A 167 -18.54 -18.66 33.48
C PRO A 167 -18.74 -19.17 32.04
N LYS A 168 -19.71 -20.06 31.80
CA LYS A 168 -20.03 -20.52 30.44
C LYS A 168 -20.66 -19.43 29.58
N LEU A 169 -21.23 -18.39 30.19
CA LEU A 169 -21.91 -17.27 29.52
C LEU A 169 -21.00 -16.06 29.27
N PHE A 170 -19.72 -16.15 29.64
CA PHE A 170 -18.73 -15.11 29.42
C PHE A 170 -17.88 -15.37 28.17
N TYR A 171 -17.67 -14.33 27.36
CA TYR A 171 -16.73 -14.32 26.25
C TYR A 171 -15.78 -13.13 26.36
N ASN A 172 -14.48 -13.38 26.24
CA ASN A 172 -13.48 -12.32 26.15
C ASN A 172 -13.37 -11.86 24.68
N GLY A 173 -13.93 -10.69 24.38
CA GLY A 173 -13.97 -10.12 23.03
C GLY A 173 -12.86 -9.11 22.76
N SER A 174 -12.87 -8.52 21.57
CA SER A 174 -11.81 -7.64 21.09
C SER A 174 -12.26 -6.21 20.77
N PHE A 175 -13.52 -5.87 21.08
CA PHE A 175 -14.25 -4.70 20.53
C PHE A 175 -14.47 -4.71 19.01
N MET A 176 -13.96 -5.70 18.29
CA MET A 176 -14.18 -5.84 16.86
C MET A 176 -15.47 -6.60 16.55
N PRO A 177 -16.16 -6.33 15.42
CA PRO A 177 -17.39 -7.03 15.04
C PRO A 177 -17.26 -8.57 15.09
N GLU A 178 -16.14 -9.12 14.64
CA GLU A 178 -15.90 -10.57 14.54
C GLU A 178 -15.99 -11.27 15.91
N ALA A 179 -15.67 -10.56 16.99
CA ALA A 179 -15.80 -11.09 18.35
C ALA A 179 -17.27 -11.34 18.73
N GLY A 180 -18.21 -10.53 18.25
CA GLY A 180 -19.64 -10.74 18.46
C GLY A 180 -20.13 -12.05 17.86
N GLY A 181 -19.77 -12.31 16.59
CA GLY A 181 -20.11 -13.56 15.91
C GLY A 181 -19.44 -14.79 16.54
N SER A 182 -18.15 -14.67 16.86
CA SER A 182 -17.37 -15.73 17.52
C SER A 182 -17.90 -16.07 18.91
N ALA A 183 -18.37 -15.07 19.65
CA ALA A 183 -19.00 -15.27 20.95
C ALA A 183 -20.26 -16.13 20.82
N ILE A 184 -21.16 -15.80 19.88
CA ILE A 184 -22.39 -16.58 19.68
C ILE A 184 -22.08 -18.02 19.24
N GLU A 185 -21.11 -18.22 18.35
CA GLU A 185 -20.64 -19.57 17.97
C GLU A 185 -20.12 -20.35 19.19
N LEU A 186 -19.27 -19.74 20.02
CA LEU A 186 -18.73 -20.41 21.20
C LEU A 186 -19.83 -20.73 22.21
N LEU A 187 -20.69 -19.76 22.52
CA LEU A 187 -21.71 -19.89 23.57
C LEU A 187 -22.78 -20.93 23.18
N ILE A 188 -23.26 -20.89 21.93
CA ILE A 188 -24.35 -21.78 21.47
C ILE A 188 -23.80 -23.10 20.93
N ASP A 189 -22.88 -23.06 19.98
CA ASP A 189 -22.53 -24.25 19.20
C ASP A 189 -21.52 -25.14 19.92
N LYS A 190 -20.58 -24.53 20.67
CA LYS A 190 -19.51 -25.27 21.36
C LYS A 190 -19.84 -25.54 22.83
N ARG A 191 -20.39 -24.56 23.54
CA ARG A 191 -20.71 -24.67 24.97
C ARG A 191 -22.12 -25.17 25.24
N HIS A 192 -23.00 -25.16 24.23
CA HIS A 192 -24.43 -25.48 24.38
C HIS A 192 -25.07 -24.73 25.55
N ALA A 193 -24.67 -23.46 25.74
CA ALA A 193 -25.13 -22.65 26.84
C ALA A 193 -26.52 -22.08 26.54
N SER A 194 -27.40 -22.09 27.54
CA SER A 194 -28.70 -21.43 27.48
C SER A 194 -28.59 -20.03 28.08
N PHE A 195 -29.08 -19.02 27.37
CA PHE A 195 -29.17 -17.63 27.81
C PHE A 195 -30.37 -16.95 27.13
N ASP A 196 -30.93 -15.94 27.77
CA ASP A 196 -32.12 -15.20 27.32
C ASP A 196 -31.80 -13.72 27.01
N ALA A 197 -30.56 -13.30 27.23
CA ALA A 197 -30.06 -12.00 26.84
C ALA A 197 -28.55 -12.01 26.57
N VAL A 198 -28.10 -11.08 25.73
CA VAL A 198 -26.69 -10.78 25.46
C VAL A 198 -26.42 -9.32 25.83
N VAL A 199 -25.42 -9.12 26.67
CA VAL A 199 -24.86 -7.82 27.02
C VAL A 199 -23.48 -7.74 26.36
N ALA A 200 -23.36 -6.91 25.32
CA ALA A 200 -22.09 -6.70 24.65
C ALA A 200 -21.44 -5.41 25.15
N ALA A 201 -20.12 -5.43 25.32
CA ALA A 201 -19.36 -4.29 25.81
C ALA A 201 -19.28 -3.14 24.81
N ASN A 202 -19.63 -3.34 23.53
CA ASN A 202 -19.82 -2.27 22.54
C ASN A 202 -20.89 -2.64 21.49
N ASP A 203 -21.28 -1.65 20.69
CA ASP A 203 -22.32 -1.79 19.68
C ASP A 203 -21.91 -2.68 18.51
N ASP A 204 -20.67 -2.61 18.04
CA ASP A 204 -20.19 -3.42 16.91
C ASP A 204 -20.28 -4.92 17.19
N MET A 205 -19.84 -5.36 18.38
CA MET A 205 -20.00 -6.76 18.81
C MET A 205 -21.48 -7.12 19.02
N ALA A 206 -22.31 -6.19 19.52
CA ALA A 206 -23.74 -6.42 19.70
C ALA A 206 -24.47 -6.65 18.37
N LEU A 207 -24.18 -5.81 17.37
CA LEU A 207 -24.77 -5.90 16.03
C LEU A 207 -24.39 -7.21 15.34
N GLU A 208 -23.13 -7.62 15.43
CA GLU A 208 -22.71 -8.90 14.86
C GLU A 208 -23.26 -10.10 15.65
N ALA A 209 -23.43 -9.98 16.98
CA ALA A 209 -24.14 -10.98 17.77
C ALA A 209 -25.60 -11.14 17.32
N ILE A 210 -26.33 -10.04 17.03
CA ILE A 210 -27.70 -10.10 16.48
C ILE A 210 -27.71 -10.88 15.16
N ARG A 211 -26.78 -10.58 14.24
CA ARG A 211 -26.68 -11.30 12.95
C ARG A 211 -26.41 -12.79 13.15
N ALA A 212 -25.46 -13.13 14.03
CA ALA A 212 -25.10 -14.50 14.33
C ALA A 212 -26.23 -15.30 15.00
N LEU A 213 -27.03 -14.66 15.86
CA LEU A 213 -28.23 -15.24 16.47
C LEU A 213 -29.32 -15.50 15.44
N LYS A 214 -29.63 -14.51 14.58
CA LYS A 214 -30.63 -14.64 13.51
C LYS A 214 -30.27 -15.75 12.52
N LYS A 215 -28.99 -15.87 12.16
CA LYS A 215 -28.49 -16.96 11.30
C LYS A 215 -28.74 -18.35 11.90
N ARG A 216 -28.82 -18.45 13.24
CA ARG A 216 -29.11 -19.68 13.99
C ARG A 216 -30.60 -19.87 14.29
N GLY A 217 -31.47 -19.01 13.75
CA GLY A 217 -32.93 -19.10 13.90
C GLY A 217 -33.49 -18.48 15.17
N TYR A 218 -32.67 -17.81 15.99
CA TYR A 218 -33.15 -17.08 17.16
C TYR A 218 -33.75 -15.73 16.76
N ARG A 219 -34.88 -15.38 17.37
CA ARG A 219 -35.50 -14.06 17.21
C ARG A 219 -34.99 -13.11 18.27
N VAL A 220 -34.67 -11.89 17.83
CA VAL A 220 -34.30 -10.77 18.70
C VAL A 220 -35.40 -9.73 18.57
N PRO A 221 -36.06 -9.29 19.66
CA PRO A 221 -35.76 -9.61 21.06
C PRO A 221 -36.44 -10.86 21.63
N GLU A 222 -37.37 -11.51 20.92
CA GLU A 222 -38.35 -12.43 21.54
C GLU A 222 -37.69 -13.62 22.26
N ASP A 223 -36.72 -14.26 21.61
CA ASP A 223 -36.02 -15.40 22.20
C ASP A 223 -34.83 -14.91 23.04
N ILE A 224 -34.02 -14.00 22.49
CA ILE A 224 -32.83 -13.44 23.13
C ILE A 224 -32.82 -11.92 22.96
N SER A 225 -32.85 -11.17 24.07
CA SER A 225 -32.66 -9.72 24.06
C SER A 225 -31.17 -9.38 23.84
N VAL A 226 -30.86 -8.31 23.12
CA VAL A 226 -29.46 -7.87 22.91
C VAL A 226 -29.33 -6.39 23.25
N ILE A 227 -28.30 -6.05 24.04
CA ILE A 227 -27.92 -4.66 24.33
C ILE A 227 -26.44 -4.42 24.03
N GLY A 228 -26.11 -3.18 23.64
CA GLY A 228 -24.76 -2.72 23.37
C GLY A 228 -24.34 -1.51 24.20
N PHE A 229 -23.28 -0.83 23.76
CA PHE A 229 -22.69 0.36 24.36
C PHE A 229 -22.06 1.19 23.22
N ASP A 230 -22.10 2.52 23.32
CA ASP A 230 -21.52 3.58 22.43
C ASP A 230 -22.60 4.46 21.76
N ASN A 231 -23.74 3.88 21.38
CA ASN A 231 -24.79 4.50 20.57
C ASN A 231 -24.31 4.97 19.20
N ILE A 232 -23.59 4.11 18.47
CA ILE A 232 -23.15 4.42 17.10
C ILE A 232 -24.35 4.53 16.14
N THR A 233 -24.20 5.29 15.06
CA THR A 233 -25.26 5.55 14.07
C THR A 233 -25.93 4.28 13.54
N ALA A 234 -25.15 3.22 13.32
CA ALA A 234 -25.65 1.94 12.80
C ALA A 234 -26.73 1.28 13.69
N THR A 235 -26.75 1.57 14.99
CA THR A 235 -27.72 1.01 15.94
C THR A 235 -29.17 1.43 15.70
N VAL A 236 -29.39 2.58 15.07
CA VAL A 236 -30.72 3.08 14.73
C VAL A 236 -31.32 2.28 13.57
N PHE A 237 -30.48 1.84 12.64
CA PHE A 237 -30.86 1.19 11.38
C PHE A 237 -30.76 -0.32 11.42
N SER A 238 -30.23 -0.90 12.51
CA SER A 238 -30.18 -2.34 12.67
C SER A 238 -31.59 -2.92 12.74
N ASP A 239 -31.73 -4.20 12.42
CA ASP A 239 -32.98 -4.93 12.60
C ASP A 239 -32.78 -6.06 13.63
N PRO A 240 -33.44 -6.01 14.80
CA PRO A 240 -34.14 -4.84 15.33
C PRO A 240 -33.19 -3.68 15.69
N PRO A 241 -33.68 -2.44 15.82
CA PRO A 241 -32.87 -1.33 16.33
C PRO A 241 -32.29 -1.65 17.71
N LEU A 242 -30.97 -1.47 17.86
CA LEU A 242 -30.21 -1.90 19.04
C LEU A 242 -30.40 -0.94 20.22
N SER A 243 -30.77 -1.47 21.38
CA SER A 243 -30.76 -0.76 22.66
C SER A 243 -29.34 -0.73 23.19
N THR A 244 -28.89 0.43 23.65
CA THR A 244 -27.46 0.69 23.87
C THR A 244 -27.26 1.76 24.93
N VAL A 245 -26.02 2.02 25.33
CA VAL A 245 -25.65 3.12 26.21
C VAL A 245 -25.06 4.24 25.35
N HIS A 246 -25.62 5.43 25.43
CA HIS A 246 -25.04 6.61 24.79
C HIS A 246 -23.88 7.16 25.61
N GLN A 247 -22.74 7.26 24.93
CA GLN A 247 -21.55 7.93 25.41
C GLN A 247 -21.40 9.27 24.65
N PRO A 248 -21.12 10.40 25.33
CA PRO A 248 -21.02 11.70 24.68
C PRO A 248 -19.64 11.89 24.00
N VAL A 249 -19.29 11.03 23.02
CA VAL A 249 -17.99 11.00 22.31
C VAL A 249 -17.60 12.36 21.72
N TYR A 250 -18.55 13.03 21.08
CA TYR A 250 -18.32 14.34 20.48
C TYR A 250 -17.94 15.39 21.54
N GLN A 251 -18.60 15.35 22.71
CA GLN A 251 -18.27 16.22 23.83
C GLN A 251 -16.91 15.87 24.44
N GLN A 252 -16.57 14.58 24.55
CA GLN A 252 -15.26 14.15 25.08
C GLN A 252 -14.11 14.81 24.34
N VAL A 253 -14.14 14.80 23.00
CA VAL A 253 -13.07 15.42 22.21
C VAL A 253 -13.10 16.94 22.26
N LEU A 254 -14.26 17.60 22.26
CA LEU A 254 -14.34 19.05 22.44
C LEU A 254 -13.71 19.48 23.77
N THR A 255 -14.08 18.79 24.86
CA THR A 255 -13.53 19.02 26.20
C THR A 255 -12.03 18.73 26.26
N ALA A 256 -11.55 17.70 25.56
CA ALA A 256 -10.12 17.40 25.52
C ALA A 256 -9.32 18.53 24.85
N PHE A 257 -9.85 19.14 23.79
CA PHE A 257 -9.24 20.31 23.16
C PHE A 257 -9.35 21.58 24.01
N ASP A 258 -10.42 21.74 24.80
CA ASP A 258 -10.51 22.84 25.79
C ASP A 258 -9.44 22.71 26.88
N LEU A 259 -9.18 21.48 27.36
CA LEU A 259 -8.09 21.20 28.32
C LEU A 259 -6.70 21.48 27.72
N LEU A 260 -6.54 21.19 26.43
CA LEU A 260 -5.30 21.48 25.70
C LEU A 260 -5.07 22.99 25.57
N ASP A 261 -6.12 23.75 25.25
CA ASP A 261 -6.07 25.22 25.16
C ASP A 261 -5.77 25.89 26.51
N GLN A 262 -6.36 25.37 27.59
CA GLN A 262 -6.02 25.78 28.96
C GLN A 262 -4.53 25.56 29.26
N SER A 263 -4.00 24.40 28.86
CA SER A 263 -2.59 24.05 29.04
C SER A 263 -1.66 25.01 28.29
N TRP A 264 -2.00 25.40 27.05
CA TRP A 264 -1.25 26.40 26.29
C TRP A 264 -1.32 27.79 26.90
N SER A 265 -2.42 28.12 27.57
CA SER A 265 -2.62 29.37 28.30
C SER A 265 -1.89 29.41 29.65
N GLY A 266 -1.16 28.35 30.01
CA GLY A 266 -0.36 28.25 31.24
C GLY A 266 -1.13 27.69 32.44
N HIS A 267 -2.38 27.26 32.26
CA HIS A 267 -3.14 26.55 33.27
C HIS A 267 -3.04 25.05 32.99
N VAL A 268 -2.25 24.31 33.78
CA VAL A 268 -2.07 22.86 33.59
C VAL A 268 -3.17 22.13 34.36
N PRO A 269 -4.23 21.61 33.69
CA PRO A 269 -5.27 20.86 34.37
C PRO A 269 -4.68 19.51 34.78
N THR A 270 -4.89 19.09 36.03
CA THR A 270 -4.42 17.79 36.53
C THR A 270 -5.56 16.82 36.82
N ASP A 271 -6.80 17.33 36.84
CA ASP A 271 -7.96 16.54 37.21
C ASP A 271 -8.62 15.93 35.98
N ASP A 272 -9.04 14.67 36.12
CA ASP A 272 -9.83 13.99 35.10
C ASP A 272 -11.26 14.55 35.07
N ILE A 273 -11.80 14.71 33.86
CA ILE A 273 -13.19 15.11 33.65
C ILE A 273 -14.04 13.86 33.40
N LEU A 274 -15.06 13.65 34.23
CA LEU A 274 -15.98 12.52 34.09
C LEU A 274 -17.30 12.96 33.43
N LEU A 275 -17.59 12.44 32.24
CA LEU A 275 -18.86 12.67 31.55
C LEU A 275 -19.86 11.54 31.82
N THR A 276 -21.15 11.87 31.85
CA THR A 276 -22.21 10.89 32.20
C THR A 276 -22.69 10.11 30.97
N THR A 277 -22.90 8.81 31.13
CA THR A 277 -23.54 7.96 30.12
C THR A 277 -25.05 7.83 30.36
N THR A 278 -25.82 7.58 29.30
CA THR A 278 -27.29 7.43 29.38
C THR A 278 -27.80 6.20 28.63
N PRO A 279 -28.77 5.43 29.17
CA PRO A 279 -29.33 4.29 28.46
C PRO A 279 -30.27 4.75 27.33
N ILE A 280 -30.17 4.10 26.18
CA ILE A 280 -31.01 4.31 25.00
C ILE A 280 -31.81 3.03 24.74
N LEU A 281 -33.10 3.06 25.03
CA LEU A 281 -34.00 1.92 24.85
C LEU A 281 -34.52 1.88 23.41
N ARG A 282 -34.37 0.72 22.76
CA ARG A 282 -34.89 0.43 21.42
C ARG A 282 -35.53 -0.96 21.40
N ARG A 283 -35.71 -1.56 20.21
CA ARG A 283 -36.47 -2.80 20.05
C ARG A 283 -35.68 -4.05 20.45
N SER A 284 -34.36 -4.04 20.38
CA SER A 284 -33.55 -5.23 20.69
C SER A 284 -33.60 -5.68 22.15
N CYS A 285 -34.02 -4.83 23.10
CA CYS A 285 -34.21 -5.25 24.49
C CYS A 285 -35.59 -5.88 24.73
N GLY A 286 -36.58 -5.60 23.89
CA GLY A 286 -37.99 -6.00 24.09
C GLY A 286 -38.95 -4.82 24.18
N CYS A 287 -38.47 -3.59 24.30
CA CYS A 287 -39.32 -2.41 24.32
C CYS A 287 -40.02 -2.20 22.97
N GLN A 288 -41.33 -1.98 23.00
CA GLN A 288 -42.03 -1.39 21.86
C GLN A 288 -41.65 0.09 21.79
N GLN A 289 -41.47 0.66 20.60
CA GLN A 289 -41.28 2.11 20.45
C GLN A 289 -42.57 2.83 20.88
N THR A 290 -42.79 2.98 22.18
CA THR A 290 -43.57 4.08 22.73
C THR A 290 -42.64 5.27 22.74
N GLY A 291 -43.04 6.38 22.10
CA GLY A 291 -42.22 7.58 21.92
C GLY A 291 -41.29 7.86 23.10
N SER A 292 -40.01 8.04 22.79
CA SER A 292 -38.91 8.50 23.65
C SER A 292 -39.33 8.87 25.08
N ARG A 293 -39.25 7.91 26.01
CA ARG A 293 -39.02 8.26 27.41
C ARG A 293 -37.52 8.47 27.59
N THR A 294 -37.05 9.67 27.23
CA THR A 294 -35.83 10.23 27.78
C THR A 294 -36.09 10.50 29.26
N LEU A 295 -35.49 9.70 30.14
CA LEU A 295 -35.30 10.11 31.54
C LEU A 295 -34.09 11.05 31.59
N GLY A 296 -34.34 12.35 31.42
CA GLY A 296 -33.46 13.45 31.84
C GLY A 296 -32.31 13.88 30.91
N SER A 297 -32.48 15.06 30.28
CA SER A 297 -31.51 16.15 29.90
C SER A 297 -30.02 15.83 29.66
N GLY A 298 -29.31 16.23 28.60
CA GLY A 298 -29.47 17.04 27.36
C GLY A 298 -28.15 16.88 26.54
N SER A 299 -28.05 17.07 25.21
CA SER A 299 -27.84 18.38 24.57
C SER A 299 -27.94 18.31 23.01
N VAL A 300 -29.07 17.83 22.49
CA VAL A 300 -29.71 18.42 21.28
C VAL A 300 -30.91 19.28 21.73
N HIS A 301 -31.17 19.30 23.04
CA HIS A 301 -32.35 19.87 23.63
C HIS A 301 -32.32 21.40 23.67
N GLU A 302 -31.21 22.12 23.86
CA GLU A 302 -31.33 23.55 24.20
C GLU A 302 -31.87 24.46 23.08
N GLU A 303 -31.47 24.27 21.83
CA GLU A 303 -32.03 25.04 20.70
C GLU A 303 -33.50 24.67 20.42
N THR A 304 -33.83 23.38 20.51
CA THR A 304 -35.21 22.91 20.28
C THR A 304 -36.11 23.22 21.49
N THR A 305 -35.57 23.21 22.70
CA THR A 305 -36.26 23.46 23.97
C THR A 305 -36.46 24.94 24.22
N TRP A 306 -35.56 25.84 23.78
CA TRP A 306 -35.85 27.27 23.80
C TRP A 306 -36.99 27.63 22.84
N ILE A 307 -36.95 27.10 21.60
CA ILE A 307 -38.02 27.29 20.62
C ILE A 307 -39.35 26.71 21.17
N LEU A 308 -39.34 25.47 21.67
CA LEU A 308 -40.52 24.84 22.26
C LEU A 308 -40.98 25.55 23.55
N SER A 309 -40.09 26.06 24.38
CA SER A 309 -40.43 26.76 25.64
C SER A 309 -41.01 28.14 25.37
N ARG A 310 -40.53 28.87 24.35
CA ARG A 310 -41.12 30.16 23.97
C ARG A 310 -42.47 29.98 23.28
N LEU A 311 -42.62 28.92 22.49
CA LEU A 311 -43.90 28.53 21.89
C LEU A 311 -44.94 28.17 22.95
N VAL A 312 -44.54 27.43 23.98
CA VAL A 312 -45.40 27.09 25.12
C VAL A 312 -45.71 28.34 25.95
N GLN A 313 -44.73 29.20 26.25
CA GLN A 313 -44.97 30.45 27.00
C GLN A 313 -45.88 31.44 26.26
N GLY A 314 -45.68 31.62 24.94
CA GLY A 314 -46.55 32.47 24.13
C GLY A 314 -47.99 31.97 24.13
N TRP A 315 -48.16 30.64 24.08
CA TRP A 315 -49.47 30.00 24.16
C TRP A 315 -50.12 30.10 25.55
N GLU A 316 -49.35 29.94 26.62
CA GLU A 316 -49.81 30.13 28.02
C GLU A 316 -50.17 31.58 28.35
N ASN A 317 -49.50 32.54 27.71
CA ASN A 317 -49.76 33.98 27.88
C ASN A 317 -50.89 34.51 26.96
N GLY A 318 -51.47 33.66 26.11
CA GLY A 318 -52.52 34.05 25.16
C GLY A 318 -52.03 34.92 24.00
N GLU A 319 -50.73 34.87 23.69
CA GLU A 319 -50.13 35.55 22.53
C GLU A 319 -50.60 34.86 21.24
N THR A 320 -50.85 35.64 20.19
CA THR A 320 -51.15 35.10 18.86
C THR A 320 -49.86 34.57 18.23
N ALA A 321 -49.87 33.51 17.42
CA ALA A 321 -48.61 33.00 16.86
C ALA A 321 -47.93 33.97 15.91
N GLN A 322 -48.63 34.96 15.36
CA GLN A 322 -47.95 36.01 14.60
C GLN A 322 -47.00 36.82 15.50
N GLN A 323 -47.41 37.10 16.75
CA GLN A 323 -46.57 37.76 17.76
C GLN A 323 -45.44 36.85 18.26
N VAL A 324 -45.70 35.55 18.40
CA VAL A 324 -44.67 34.58 18.80
C VAL A 324 -43.63 34.40 17.69
N LEU A 325 -44.05 34.41 16.43
CA LEU A 325 -43.17 34.29 15.25
C LEU A 325 -42.32 35.54 15.03
N GLU A 326 -42.89 36.74 15.16
CA GLU A 326 -42.12 38.00 15.05
C GLU A 326 -41.05 38.12 16.16
N ALA A 327 -41.37 37.68 17.38
CA ALA A 327 -40.42 37.66 18.49
C ALA A 327 -39.29 36.61 18.31
N LEU A 328 -39.58 35.47 17.66
CA LEU A 328 -38.56 34.47 17.31
C LEU A 328 -37.63 34.99 16.20
N ASP A 329 -38.18 35.69 15.21
CA ASP A 329 -37.43 36.31 14.11
C ASP A 329 -36.48 37.43 14.60
N GLU A 330 -36.95 38.29 15.51
CA GLU A 330 -36.11 39.33 16.13
C GLU A 330 -34.99 38.74 17.00
N ALA A 331 -35.27 37.67 17.75
CA ALA A 331 -34.27 36.98 18.57
C ALA A 331 -33.18 36.30 17.72
N ALA A 332 -33.56 35.65 16.61
CA ALA A 332 -32.62 35.01 15.69
C ALA A 332 -31.72 36.03 14.96
N ARG A 333 -32.28 37.18 14.55
CA ARG A 333 -31.50 38.27 13.91
C ARG A 333 -30.54 38.95 14.88
N ALA A 334 -30.90 39.07 16.16
CA ALA A 334 -30.02 39.60 17.20
C ALA A 334 -28.83 38.67 17.51
N GLN A 335 -28.90 37.39 17.14
CA GLN A 335 -27.85 36.38 17.35
C GLN A 335 -26.99 36.10 16.09
N GLY A 336 -27.32 36.72 14.94
CA GLY A 336 -26.47 36.68 13.73
C GLY A 336 -26.63 35.44 12.85
N GLU A 337 -27.73 34.71 12.95
CA GLU A 337 -27.97 33.46 12.22
C GLU A 337 -28.59 33.64 10.81
N HIS A 338 -28.38 32.66 9.92
CA HIS A 338 -28.76 32.70 8.50
C HIS A 338 -30.24 32.26 8.25
N PRO A 339 -30.98 32.84 7.27
CA PRO A 339 -32.47 32.82 7.24
C PRO A 339 -33.16 31.49 6.86
N ASP A 340 -32.42 30.41 6.58
CA ASP A 340 -33.00 29.17 6.03
C ASP A 340 -33.60 28.23 7.09
N HIS A 341 -33.15 28.34 8.35
CA HIS A 341 -33.72 27.58 9.48
C HIS A 341 -35.08 28.15 9.93
N THR A 342 -35.27 29.45 9.73
CA THR A 342 -36.48 30.21 10.00
C THR A 342 -37.66 29.77 9.13
N LEU A 343 -37.41 29.47 7.85
CA LEU A 343 -38.45 29.12 6.87
C LEU A 343 -39.08 27.73 7.12
N LYS A 344 -38.29 26.77 7.60
CA LYS A 344 -38.75 25.41 7.95
C LYS A 344 -39.54 25.39 9.27
N SER A 345 -39.13 26.23 10.21
CA SER A 345 -39.80 26.43 11.49
C SER A 345 -41.11 27.21 11.33
N GLN A 346 -41.13 28.25 10.48
CA GLN A 346 -42.32 29.04 10.13
C GLN A 346 -43.42 28.20 9.47
N LYS A 347 -43.09 27.31 8.53
CA LYS A 347 -44.09 26.43 7.89
C LYS A 347 -44.69 25.40 8.85
N ALA A 348 -43.89 24.85 9.76
CA ALA A 348 -44.39 23.92 10.78
C ALA A 348 -45.30 24.63 11.80
N LEU A 349 -45.03 25.91 12.08
CA LEU A 349 -45.80 26.74 13.01
C LEU A 349 -47.10 27.31 12.43
N GLU A 350 -47.14 27.71 11.16
CA GLU A 350 -48.37 28.19 10.51
C GLU A 350 -49.45 27.11 10.45
N ILE A 351 -49.04 25.85 10.31
CA ILE A 351 -49.93 24.68 10.32
C ILE A 351 -50.49 24.42 11.73
N LEU A 352 -49.64 24.54 12.76
CA LEU A 352 -50.01 24.34 14.16
C LEU A 352 -50.89 25.46 14.73
N HIS A 353 -50.63 26.72 14.35
CA HIS A 353 -51.36 27.88 14.87
C HIS A 353 -52.81 27.95 14.38
N ARG A 354 -53.07 27.61 13.12
CA ARG A 354 -54.43 27.62 12.55
C ARG A 354 -55.36 26.63 13.26
N ASP A 355 -54.86 25.46 13.60
CA ASP A 355 -55.68 24.35 14.11
C ASP A 355 -55.93 24.44 15.63
N VAL A 356 -55.10 25.21 16.36
CA VAL A 356 -55.20 25.40 17.81
C VAL A 356 -56.03 26.63 18.19
N VAL A 357 -55.95 27.73 17.42
CA VAL A 357 -56.70 28.98 17.71
C VAL A 357 -58.21 28.85 17.42
N GLU A 358 -58.62 27.92 16.56
CA GLU A 358 -60.05 27.69 16.26
C GLU A 358 -60.78 26.78 17.27
N GLY A 359 -60.12 26.34 18.36
CA GLY A 359 -60.79 25.84 19.56
C GLY A 359 -61.57 24.53 19.41
N ARG A 360 -61.09 23.59 18.60
CA ARG A 360 -61.70 22.26 18.45
C ARG A 360 -60.74 21.24 19.00
N TYR A 361 -61.03 20.55 20.10
CA TYR A 361 -61.21 19.09 20.16
C TYR A 361 -61.23 18.67 21.68
N GLY A 362 -61.77 17.49 21.98
CA GLY A 362 -61.79 16.79 23.29
C GLY A 362 -61.24 15.36 23.13
N GLU A 363 -61.34 14.44 24.12
CA GLU A 363 -60.59 13.15 24.29
C GLU A 363 -60.09 12.37 23.03
N ASN A 364 -60.72 12.46 21.85
CA ASN A 364 -60.16 12.07 20.54
C ASN A 364 -58.92 12.88 20.06
N GLN A 365 -58.47 13.94 20.76
CA GLN A 365 -57.29 14.74 20.34
C GLN A 365 -55.95 14.03 20.52
N LYS A 366 -55.87 13.03 21.42
CA LYS A 366 -54.62 12.31 21.68
C LYS A 366 -54.19 11.47 20.47
N GLU A 367 -55.12 10.83 19.77
CA GLU A 367 -54.83 10.11 18.53
C GLU A 367 -54.38 11.06 17.41
N LEU A 368 -54.99 12.25 17.29
CA LEU A 368 -54.58 13.26 16.32
C LEU A 368 -53.19 13.82 16.62
N LEU A 369 -52.88 14.13 17.89
CA LEU A 369 -51.54 14.59 18.30
C LEU A 369 -50.48 13.50 18.12
N THR A 370 -50.84 12.24 18.34
CA THR A 370 -49.95 11.09 18.15
C THR A 370 -49.71 10.82 16.66
N SER A 371 -50.74 10.96 15.82
CA SER A 371 -50.62 10.90 14.35
C SER A 371 -49.79 12.07 13.81
N PHE A 372 -49.93 13.26 14.39
CA PHE A 372 -49.18 14.46 14.03
C PHE A 372 -47.71 14.38 14.47
N LEU A 373 -47.42 13.82 15.65
CA LEU A 373 -46.07 13.47 16.08
C LEU A 373 -45.46 12.34 15.25
N TRP A 374 -46.29 11.40 14.78
CA TRP A 374 -45.87 10.34 13.85
C TRP A 374 -45.58 10.88 12.46
N GLU A 375 -46.32 11.87 11.97
CA GLU A 375 -46.03 12.58 10.71
C GLU A 375 -44.80 13.47 10.81
N ILE A 376 -44.56 14.12 11.95
CA ILE A 376 -43.32 14.86 12.22
C ILE A 376 -42.14 13.89 12.36
N GLN A 377 -42.30 12.75 13.04
CA GLN A 377 -41.28 11.71 13.10
C GLN A 377 -41.03 11.08 11.73
N ALA A 378 -42.06 10.79 10.95
CA ALA A 378 -41.96 10.28 9.59
C ALA A 378 -41.37 11.33 8.64
N GLY A 379 -41.66 12.61 8.83
CA GLY A 379 -41.07 13.73 8.11
C GLY A 379 -39.61 13.96 8.49
N LEU A 380 -39.23 13.80 9.75
CA LEU A 380 -37.85 13.80 10.22
C LEU A 380 -37.09 12.54 9.78
N LEU A 381 -37.75 11.38 9.75
CA LEU A 381 -37.20 10.13 9.21
C LEU A 381 -37.03 10.25 7.69
N SER A 382 -38.01 10.82 6.99
CA SER A 382 -37.99 11.06 5.55
C SER A 382 -36.94 12.11 5.20
N HIS A 383 -36.81 13.18 5.99
CA HIS A 383 -35.74 14.16 5.84
C HIS A 383 -34.38 13.56 6.16
N SER A 384 -34.26 12.74 7.21
CA SER A 384 -33.05 11.98 7.53
C SER A 384 -32.72 10.96 6.43
N LEU A 385 -33.72 10.30 5.86
CA LEU A 385 -33.61 9.42 4.70
C LEU A 385 -33.19 10.20 3.46
N GLU A 386 -33.75 11.38 3.19
CA GLU A 386 -33.34 12.25 2.10
C GLU A 386 -31.92 12.78 2.29
N GLN A 387 -31.55 13.16 3.52
CA GLN A 387 -30.19 13.55 3.87
C GLN A 387 -29.24 12.36 3.73
N ASN A 388 -29.66 11.15 4.09
CA ASN A 388 -28.87 9.93 3.95
C ASN A 388 -28.80 9.47 2.50
N VAL A 389 -29.83 9.67 1.68
CA VAL A 389 -29.82 9.43 0.23
C VAL A 389 -28.88 10.44 -0.43
N ARG A 390 -28.93 11.71 -0.05
CA ARG A 390 -27.95 12.71 -0.51
C ARG A 390 -26.54 12.37 -0.06
N ARG A 391 -26.34 11.95 1.19
CA ARG A 391 -25.04 11.47 1.69
C ARG A 391 -24.61 10.22 0.94
N TRP A 392 -25.52 9.31 0.61
CA TRP A 392 -25.24 8.10 -0.14
C TRP A 392 -24.90 8.40 -1.60
N ASP A 393 -25.56 9.38 -2.22
CA ASP A 393 -25.23 9.87 -3.56
C ASP A 393 -23.84 10.53 -3.57
N ILE A 394 -23.55 11.40 -2.58
CA ILE A 394 -22.21 11.99 -2.39
C ILE A 394 -21.18 10.89 -2.15
N HIS A 395 -21.47 9.93 -1.27
CA HIS A 395 -20.58 8.83 -0.94
C HIS A 395 -20.32 7.91 -2.14
N SER A 396 -21.35 7.60 -2.92
CA SER A 396 -21.26 6.82 -4.16
C SER A 396 -20.45 7.56 -5.22
N GLN A 397 -20.60 8.89 -5.31
CA GLN A 397 -19.75 9.74 -6.15
C GLN A 397 -18.29 9.71 -5.66
N ASP A 398 -18.04 9.88 -4.37
CA ASP A 398 -16.70 9.83 -3.77
C ASP A 398 -16.03 8.47 -4.03
N ILE A 399 -16.75 7.35 -3.87
CA ILE A 399 -16.25 6.00 -4.22
C ILE A 399 -15.87 5.90 -5.71
N ASN A 400 -16.73 6.41 -6.60
CA ASN A 400 -16.47 6.34 -8.04
C ASN A 400 -15.28 7.21 -8.44
N LEU A 401 -15.14 8.39 -7.84
CA LEU A 401 -14.00 9.30 -8.06
C LEU A 401 -12.71 8.72 -7.50
N LEU A 402 -12.76 8.09 -6.32
CA LEU A 402 -11.62 7.34 -5.80
C LEU A 402 -11.23 6.21 -6.75
N ARG A 403 -12.19 5.44 -7.29
CA ARG A 403 -11.89 4.42 -8.31
C ARG A 403 -11.22 5.01 -9.55
N GLU A 404 -11.58 6.21 -9.96
CA GLU A 404 -10.93 6.91 -11.08
C GLU A 404 -9.48 7.30 -10.75
N VAL A 405 -9.20 7.78 -9.52
CA VAL A 405 -7.83 7.96 -9.00
C VAL A 405 -7.03 6.66 -9.16
N LEU A 406 -7.62 5.52 -8.77
CA LEU A 406 -6.96 4.21 -8.85
C LEU A 406 -6.69 3.77 -10.29
N GLN A 407 -7.68 3.90 -11.18
CA GLN A 407 -7.52 3.56 -12.59
C GLN A 407 -6.46 4.42 -13.26
N THR A 408 -6.40 5.71 -12.89
CA THR A 408 -5.39 6.65 -13.39
C THR A 408 -3.99 6.26 -12.91
N LEU A 409 -3.85 5.86 -11.64
CA LEU A 409 -2.60 5.34 -11.10
C LEU A 409 -2.13 4.09 -11.83
N VAL A 410 -3.02 3.12 -12.02
CA VAL A 410 -2.72 1.83 -12.66
C VAL A 410 -2.49 1.97 -14.17
N SER A 411 -3.06 2.97 -14.84
CA SER A 411 -2.77 3.26 -16.25
C SER A 411 -1.49 4.08 -16.45
N SER A 412 -1.06 4.83 -15.42
CA SER A 412 0.10 5.73 -15.47
C SER A 412 1.38 5.15 -14.86
N VAL A 413 1.47 3.83 -14.69
CA VAL A 413 2.52 3.08 -13.95
C VAL A 413 3.91 3.15 -14.63
N HIS A 414 4.03 3.87 -15.75
CA HIS A 414 5.29 3.99 -16.48
C HIS A 414 6.36 4.82 -15.74
N SER A 415 5.98 5.62 -14.74
CA SER A 415 6.87 6.43 -13.90
C SER A 415 6.13 6.83 -12.63
N VAL A 416 6.80 6.74 -11.46
CA VAL A 416 6.24 7.22 -10.19
C VAL A 416 5.88 8.72 -10.29
N THR A 417 6.73 9.52 -10.93
CA THR A 417 6.52 10.97 -11.02
C THR A 417 5.31 11.32 -11.90
N ASP A 418 5.14 10.62 -13.02
CA ASP A 418 4.04 10.90 -13.94
C ASP A 418 2.71 10.38 -13.39
N GLY A 419 2.72 9.20 -12.75
CA GLY A 419 1.56 8.67 -12.04
C GLY A 419 1.07 9.58 -10.92
N LEU A 420 1.98 10.13 -10.12
CA LEU A 420 1.64 11.08 -9.06
C LEU A 420 1.09 12.41 -9.59
N LYS A 421 1.53 12.88 -10.76
CA LYS A 421 0.95 14.08 -11.38
C LYS A 421 -0.44 13.81 -11.94
N ALA A 422 -0.65 12.63 -12.51
CA ALA A 422 -1.93 12.25 -13.12
C ALA A 422 -3.08 12.15 -12.11
N ILE A 423 -2.79 11.89 -10.83
CA ILE A 423 -3.83 11.81 -9.79
C ILE A 423 -4.28 13.16 -9.22
N ILE A 424 -3.63 14.27 -9.54
CA ILE A 424 -3.98 15.58 -8.95
C ILE A 424 -5.44 15.93 -9.25
N GLU A 425 -5.84 15.87 -10.52
CA GLU A 425 -7.21 16.21 -10.94
C GLU A 425 -8.25 15.25 -10.34
N PRO A 426 -8.09 13.91 -10.42
CA PRO A 426 -8.98 12.97 -9.75
C PRO A 426 -9.08 13.17 -8.23
N MET A 427 -7.96 13.46 -7.53
CA MET A 427 -7.97 13.71 -6.09
C MET A 427 -8.74 14.99 -5.73
N GLN A 428 -8.57 16.06 -6.51
CA GLN A 428 -9.32 17.30 -6.33
C GLN A 428 -10.82 17.09 -6.57
N ALA A 429 -11.18 16.29 -7.57
CA ALA A 429 -12.57 15.92 -7.82
C ALA A 429 -13.15 15.08 -6.66
N ALA A 430 -12.36 14.19 -6.05
CA ALA A 430 -12.72 13.36 -4.90
C ALA A 430 -12.67 14.12 -3.54
N SER A 431 -12.87 15.44 -3.52
CA SER A 431 -12.91 16.25 -2.30
C SER A 431 -11.61 16.25 -1.47
N ILE A 432 -10.45 15.97 -2.08
CA ILE A 432 -9.14 16.21 -1.45
C ILE A 432 -8.69 17.64 -1.74
N LEU A 433 -8.71 18.48 -0.70
CA LEU A 433 -8.45 19.92 -0.80
C LEU A 433 -6.95 20.25 -0.89
N SER A 434 -6.12 19.45 -0.23
CA SER A 434 -4.67 19.50 -0.39
C SER A 434 -4.06 18.14 -0.10
N ALA A 435 -2.96 17.81 -0.77
CA ALA A 435 -2.23 16.57 -0.52
C ALA A 435 -0.73 16.79 -0.67
N TYR A 436 0.03 16.12 0.19
CA TYR A 436 1.48 16.11 0.24
C TYR A 436 1.92 14.65 0.35
N ILE A 437 2.57 14.14 -0.69
CA ILE A 437 3.07 12.77 -0.75
C ILE A 437 4.58 12.80 -0.56
N TYR A 438 5.01 12.26 0.56
CA TYR A 438 6.41 12.13 0.94
C TYR A 438 6.82 10.68 0.74
N LEU A 439 7.80 10.42 -0.13
CA LEU A 439 8.33 9.08 -0.39
C LEU A 439 9.76 8.94 0.14
N TYR A 440 10.06 7.77 0.67
CA TYR A 440 11.44 7.40 1.01
C TYR A 440 12.22 7.09 -0.26
N ASP A 441 13.53 7.38 -0.24
CA ASP A 441 14.39 7.09 -1.39
C ASP A 441 14.40 5.59 -1.69
N ASP A 442 14.50 4.76 -0.65
CA ASP A 442 14.36 3.30 -0.71
C ASP A 442 13.21 2.81 0.17
N GLU A 443 12.63 1.68 -0.23
CA GLU A 443 11.66 0.99 0.62
C GLU A 443 12.35 0.51 1.90
N ILE A 444 11.73 0.79 3.05
CA ILE A 444 12.30 0.46 4.35
C ILE A 444 11.52 -0.73 4.91
N LEU A 445 12.21 -1.86 5.07
CA LEU A 445 11.61 -3.02 5.71
C LEU A 445 11.32 -2.68 7.17
N HIS A 446 10.07 -2.87 7.59
CA HIS A 446 9.65 -2.68 8.96
C HIS A 446 8.93 -3.94 9.45
N THR A 447 9.68 -4.83 10.08
CA THR A 447 9.11 -6.04 10.67
C THR A 447 8.53 -5.75 12.06
N ARG A 448 7.65 -6.62 12.56
CA ARG A 448 7.04 -6.49 13.89
C ARG A 448 8.02 -6.48 15.06
N THR A 449 9.20 -7.08 14.86
CA THR A 449 10.21 -7.26 15.91
C THR A 449 11.18 -6.09 16.01
N GLU A 450 11.21 -5.21 15.01
CA GLU A 450 12.16 -4.11 14.91
C GLU A 450 11.48 -2.79 15.27
N LEU A 451 12.18 -1.96 16.05
CA LEU A 451 11.74 -0.59 16.29
C LEU A 451 11.84 0.21 15.00
N TRP A 452 10.76 0.93 14.68
CA TRP A 452 10.76 1.84 13.54
C TRP A 452 11.72 3.00 13.82
N GLN A 453 12.55 3.34 12.82
CA GLN A 453 13.40 4.52 12.86
C GLN A 453 12.98 5.46 11.74
N VAL A 454 12.57 6.68 12.12
CA VAL A 454 12.20 7.70 11.14
C VAL A 454 13.43 8.04 10.30
N PRO A 455 13.36 7.91 8.96
CA PRO A 455 14.49 8.25 8.08
C PRO A 455 14.89 9.71 8.28
N PRO A 456 16.17 10.09 8.19
CA PRO A 456 16.61 11.46 8.43
C PRO A 456 16.02 12.45 7.40
N THR A 457 15.79 11.99 6.19
CA THR A 457 15.22 12.76 5.09
C THR A 457 14.13 11.98 4.37
N VAL A 458 13.18 12.72 3.81
CA VAL A 458 12.14 12.19 2.93
C VAL A 458 12.00 13.08 1.71
N ARG A 459 11.58 12.53 0.57
CA ARG A 459 11.34 13.29 -0.64
C ARG A 459 9.87 13.66 -0.76
N ARG A 460 9.55 14.95 -0.78
CA ARG A 460 8.22 15.41 -1.20
C ARG A 460 8.10 15.20 -2.71
N SER A 461 7.41 14.15 -3.12
CA SER A 461 7.25 13.75 -4.52
C SER A 461 6.04 14.39 -5.18
N LEU A 462 5.00 14.70 -4.41
CA LEU A 462 3.84 15.45 -4.85
C LEU A 462 3.42 16.43 -3.75
N ALA A 463 3.05 17.65 -4.13
CA ALA A 463 2.29 18.52 -3.25
C ALA A 463 1.39 19.43 -4.08
N PHE A 464 0.11 19.49 -3.72
CA PHE A 464 -0.85 20.41 -4.33
C PHE A 464 -1.85 20.92 -3.30
N THR A 465 -2.41 22.08 -3.59
CA THR A 465 -3.57 22.67 -2.91
C THR A 465 -4.58 23.04 -3.99
N THR A 466 -5.87 22.76 -3.76
CA THR A 466 -6.93 23.05 -4.74
C THR A 466 -6.92 24.53 -5.14
N GLY A 467 -6.91 24.79 -6.45
CA GLY A 467 -6.79 26.13 -7.00
C GLY A 467 -5.37 26.70 -7.08
N GLN A 468 -4.35 25.93 -6.66
CA GLN A 468 -2.93 26.30 -6.78
C GLN A 468 -2.16 25.30 -7.66
N GLN A 469 -1.04 25.75 -8.23
CA GLN A 469 -0.14 24.87 -8.98
C GLN A 469 0.58 23.89 -8.06
N SER A 470 0.91 22.71 -8.60
CA SER A 470 1.71 21.72 -7.89
C SER A 470 3.07 22.29 -7.49
N LEU A 471 3.46 22.08 -6.23
CA LEU A 471 4.78 22.48 -5.74
C LEU A 471 5.86 21.54 -6.31
N PRO A 472 7.09 22.04 -6.57
CA PRO A 472 8.16 21.20 -7.08
C PRO A 472 8.59 20.13 -6.09
N ALA A 473 9.07 18.99 -6.60
CA ALA A 473 9.64 17.95 -5.77
C ALA A 473 10.92 18.42 -5.05
N ARG A 474 11.08 18.06 -3.78
CA ARG A 474 12.28 18.41 -3.00
C ARG A 474 12.55 17.40 -1.88
N VAL A 475 13.80 17.33 -1.45
CA VAL A 475 14.17 16.60 -0.22
C VAL A 475 13.86 17.49 0.98
N VAL A 476 13.27 16.89 2.00
CA VAL A 476 12.84 17.53 3.25
C VAL A 476 13.47 16.76 4.41
N VAL A 477 13.95 17.47 5.43
CA VAL A 477 14.37 16.83 6.68
C VAL A 477 13.12 16.29 7.37
N SER A 478 13.10 15.02 7.76
CA SER A 478 11.85 14.39 8.22
C SER A 478 11.24 15.04 9.47
N SER A 479 12.06 15.66 10.33
CA SER A 479 11.61 16.46 11.48
C SER A 479 11.02 17.83 11.12
N GLU A 480 11.05 18.22 9.84
CA GLU A 480 10.47 19.46 9.32
C GLU A 480 9.33 19.20 8.33
N LEU A 481 8.92 17.94 8.17
CA LEU A 481 7.85 17.52 7.26
C LEU A 481 6.53 18.27 7.54
N LEU A 482 6.15 18.42 8.81
CA LEU A 482 4.94 19.17 9.15
C LEU A 482 5.06 20.66 8.81
N LYS A 483 6.24 21.26 9.01
CA LYS A 483 6.49 22.66 8.64
C LYS A 483 6.44 22.86 7.12
N ASP A 484 6.80 21.83 6.35
CA ASP A 484 6.72 21.84 4.88
C ASP A 484 5.26 21.83 4.38
N ALA A 485 4.35 21.12 5.07
CA ALA A 485 2.94 21.00 4.69
C ALA A 485 2.03 22.12 5.25
N LEU A 486 2.33 22.60 6.46
CA LEU A 486 1.55 23.62 7.16
C LEU A 486 1.93 25.03 6.68
N GLU A 487 1.09 25.61 5.83
CA GLU A 487 1.25 27.00 5.36
C GLU A 487 0.83 28.01 6.45
N PRO A 488 1.47 29.20 6.54
CA PRO A 488 1.12 30.19 7.57
C PRO A 488 -0.26 30.86 7.39
N SER A 489 -0.81 30.84 6.17
CA SER A 489 -1.94 31.67 5.76
C SER A 489 -3.27 31.31 6.43
N ARG A 490 -3.52 30.02 6.70
CA ARG A 490 -4.75 29.53 7.37
C ARG A 490 -4.50 28.28 8.21
N ALA A 491 -5.39 28.01 9.15
CA ALA A 491 -5.45 26.72 9.83
C ALA A 491 -5.70 25.59 8.81
N LYS A 492 -4.95 24.49 8.95
CA LYS A 492 -5.16 23.26 8.19
C LYS A 492 -5.49 22.10 9.12
N THR A 493 -6.40 21.24 8.68
CA THR A 493 -6.60 19.91 9.27
C THR A 493 -6.07 18.87 8.29
N LEU A 494 -5.02 18.16 8.67
CA LEU A 494 -4.35 17.16 7.85
C LEU A 494 -4.49 15.77 8.47
N PHE A 495 -4.88 14.79 7.66
CA PHE A 495 -4.74 13.37 7.98
C PHE A 495 -3.34 12.91 7.59
N MET A 496 -2.61 12.28 8.53
CA MET A 496 -1.30 11.67 8.30
C MET A 496 -1.46 10.17 8.14
N LEU A 497 -1.29 9.68 6.91
CA LEU A 497 -1.49 8.28 6.55
C LEU A 497 -0.17 7.67 6.08
N PRO A 498 0.23 6.48 6.55
CA PRO A 498 1.42 5.82 6.04
C PRO A 498 1.15 5.18 4.68
N LEU A 499 2.18 5.15 3.85
CA LEU A 499 2.18 4.49 2.56
C LEU A 499 3.11 3.27 2.65
N PHE A 500 2.57 2.06 2.60
CA PHE A 500 3.32 0.83 2.76
C PHE A 500 2.71 -0.33 1.96
N PHE A 501 3.54 -1.29 1.58
CA PHE A 501 3.09 -2.52 0.92
C PHE A 501 3.71 -3.72 1.62
N ALA A 502 2.88 -4.63 2.13
CA ALA A 502 3.31 -5.73 3.00
C ALA A 502 4.18 -5.20 4.17
N ASP A 503 5.44 -5.63 4.25
CA ASP A 503 6.37 -5.22 5.29
C ASP A 503 7.29 -4.03 4.90
N ALA A 504 7.03 -3.41 3.74
CA ALA A 504 7.86 -2.34 3.20
C ALA A 504 7.17 -0.98 3.30
N GLN A 505 7.75 -0.09 4.10
CA GLN A 505 7.37 1.31 4.20
C GLN A 505 7.89 2.09 2.99
N GLN A 506 7.00 2.83 2.34
CA GLN A 506 7.27 3.59 1.11
C GLN A 506 7.23 5.10 1.35
N GLY A 507 6.47 5.57 2.34
CA GLY A 507 6.32 6.99 2.59
C GLY A 507 5.12 7.36 3.46
N LEU A 508 4.67 8.60 3.31
CA LEU A 508 3.57 9.22 4.04
C LEU A 508 2.71 10.06 3.09
N LEU A 509 1.40 10.04 3.29
CA LEU A 509 0.43 10.95 2.70
C LEU A 509 -0.09 11.87 3.80
N LEU A 510 0.07 13.18 3.60
CA LEU A 510 -0.64 14.19 4.38
C LEU A 510 -1.70 14.81 3.49
N CYS A 511 -2.97 14.78 3.91
CA CYS A 511 -4.04 15.35 3.11
C CYS A 511 -5.10 16.05 3.94
N GLU A 512 -5.63 17.13 3.37
CA GLU A 512 -6.83 17.80 3.85
C GLU A 512 -8.00 17.39 2.96
N THR A 513 -9.14 17.12 3.57
CA THR A 513 -10.32 16.67 2.83
C THR A 513 -11.61 17.26 3.39
N SER A 514 -12.59 17.43 2.52
CA SER A 514 -13.99 17.67 2.89
C SER A 514 -14.85 16.41 2.81
N LEU A 515 -14.24 15.22 2.64
CA LEU A 515 -14.97 13.95 2.64
C LEU A 515 -15.80 13.84 3.91
N SER A 516 -17.06 13.44 3.73
CA SER A 516 -17.98 13.21 4.85
C SER A 516 -17.56 11.99 5.68
N ASP A 517 -16.88 11.04 5.04
CA ASP A 517 -16.49 9.76 5.61
C ASP A 517 -14.97 9.55 5.56
N SER A 518 -14.35 9.54 6.73
CA SER A 518 -12.91 9.39 6.90
C SER A 518 -12.36 8.03 6.43
N TYR A 519 -13.19 6.97 6.39
CA TYR A 519 -12.73 5.62 6.03
C TYR A 519 -12.20 5.52 4.60
N LEU A 520 -12.70 6.34 3.68
CA LEU A 520 -12.25 6.36 2.30
C LEU A 520 -10.77 6.76 2.17
N LEU A 521 -10.24 7.53 3.12
CA LEU A 521 -8.84 7.93 3.14
C LEU A 521 -7.89 6.75 3.38
N LYS A 522 -8.28 5.79 4.21
CA LYS A 522 -7.50 4.58 4.46
C LYS A 522 -7.40 3.74 3.19
N THR A 523 -8.53 3.55 2.49
CA THR A 523 -8.57 2.89 1.18
C THR A 523 -7.69 3.62 0.16
N LEU A 524 -7.79 4.95 0.07
CA LEU A 524 -6.95 5.75 -0.81
C LEU A 524 -5.46 5.55 -0.53
N ALA A 525 -5.04 5.58 0.74
CA ALA A 525 -3.64 5.35 1.12
C ALA A 525 -3.14 3.94 0.77
N MET A 526 -3.96 2.90 1.01
CA MET A 526 -3.62 1.51 0.66
C MET A 526 -3.44 1.31 -0.84
N GLU A 527 -4.34 1.90 -1.62
CA GLU A 527 -4.31 1.78 -3.07
C GLU A 527 -3.18 2.60 -3.69
N LEU A 528 -2.93 3.82 -3.17
CA LEU A 528 -1.73 4.59 -3.51
C LEU A 528 -0.46 3.79 -3.23
N SER A 529 -0.39 3.12 -2.07
CA SER A 529 0.75 2.29 -1.71
C SER A 529 0.96 1.13 -2.70
N SER A 530 -0.13 0.48 -3.12
CA SER A 530 -0.09 -0.61 -4.09
C SER A 530 0.34 -0.13 -5.48
N ALA A 531 -0.18 1.01 -5.94
CA ALA A 531 0.20 1.61 -7.20
C ALA A 531 1.66 2.07 -7.23
N LEU A 532 2.14 2.69 -6.16
CA LEU A 532 3.54 3.08 -6.00
C LEU A 532 4.47 1.87 -6.06
N LYS A 533 4.09 0.77 -5.39
CA LYS A 533 4.83 -0.49 -5.45
C LYS A 533 4.92 -1.03 -6.87
N LEU A 534 3.81 -1.04 -7.60
CA LEU A 534 3.77 -1.49 -8.98
C LEU A 534 4.62 -0.60 -9.90
N ALA A 535 4.54 0.73 -9.76
CA ALA A 535 5.33 1.68 -10.53
C ALA A 535 6.83 1.49 -10.32
N ARG A 536 7.25 1.31 -9.07
CA ARG A 536 8.64 1.04 -8.72
C ARG A 536 9.13 -0.30 -9.27
N LEU A 537 8.29 -1.34 -9.25
CA LEU A 537 8.60 -2.64 -9.86
C LEU A 537 8.76 -2.55 -11.38
N ILE A 538 7.90 -1.80 -12.08
CA ILE A 538 8.03 -1.61 -13.54
C ILE A 538 9.29 -0.82 -13.87
N GLU A 539 9.61 0.23 -13.13
CA GLU A 539 10.84 1.01 -13.32
C GLU A 539 12.09 0.15 -13.09
N LEU A 540 12.11 -0.64 -12.01
CA LEU A 540 13.19 -1.58 -11.74
C LEU A 540 13.31 -2.64 -12.84
N HIS A 541 12.18 -3.20 -13.31
CA HIS A 541 12.17 -4.18 -14.38
C HIS A 541 12.79 -3.62 -15.67
N ARG A 542 12.44 -2.39 -16.06
CA ARG A 542 13.00 -1.73 -17.26
C ARG A 542 14.51 -1.49 -17.14
N VAL A 543 14.99 -1.08 -15.95
CA VAL A 543 16.43 -0.90 -15.70
C VAL A 543 17.16 -2.24 -15.80
N LEU A 544 16.59 -3.30 -15.23
CA LEU A 544 17.15 -4.65 -15.29
C LEU A 544 17.14 -5.20 -16.72
N GLU A 545 16.06 -5.03 -17.48
CA GLU A 545 15.97 -5.44 -18.88
C GLU A 545 17.04 -4.74 -19.73
N ARG A 546 17.22 -3.42 -19.57
CA ARG A 546 18.26 -2.68 -20.28
C ARG A 546 19.66 -3.23 -19.97
N LYS A 547 19.95 -3.43 -18.68
CA LYS A 547 21.24 -3.97 -18.24
C LYS A 547 21.46 -5.40 -18.75
N LEU A 548 20.39 -6.21 -18.83
CA LEU A 548 20.42 -7.54 -19.40
C LEU A 548 20.81 -7.48 -20.89
N TYR A 549 20.18 -6.62 -21.68
CA TYR A 549 20.50 -6.46 -23.10
C TYR A 549 21.94 -5.96 -23.33
N GLU A 550 22.41 -5.01 -22.53
CA GLU A 550 23.81 -4.54 -22.57
C GLU A 550 24.79 -5.70 -22.30
N THR A 551 24.53 -6.46 -21.23
CA THR A 551 25.37 -7.62 -20.86
C THR A 551 25.36 -8.70 -21.94
N MET A 552 24.22 -8.95 -22.58
CA MET A 552 24.11 -9.90 -23.70
C MET A 552 24.92 -9.45 -24.92
N ALA A 553 24.87 -8.16 -25.28
CA ALA A 553 25.62 -7.61 -26.39
C ALA A 553 27.15 -7.70 -26.16
N ASP A 554 27.61 -7.43 -24.94
CA ASP A 554 29.00 -7.57 -24.55
C ASP A 554 29.48 -9.02 -24.63
N LEU A 555 28.66 -9.96 -24.15
CA LEU A 555 28.95 -11.39 -24.21
C LEU A 555 29.08 -11.89 -25.65
N GLU A 556 28.17 -11.45 -26.54
CA GLU A 556 28.26 -11.77 -27.97
C GLU A 556 29.53 -11.19 -28.62
N ALA A 557 29.90 -9.96 -28.27
CA ALA A 557 31.13 -9.34 -28.77
C ALA A 557 32.37 -10.10 -28.29
N TYR A 558 32.39 -10.55 -27.04
CA TYR A 558 33.48 -11.35 -26.49
C TYR A 558 33.58 -12.72 -27.17
N ASN A 559 32.45 -13.40 -27.38
CA ASN A 559 32.40 -14.66 -28.13
C ASN A 559 32.91 -14.50 -29.56
N ARG A 560 32.49 -13.45 -30.28
CA ARG A 560 33.01 -13.15 -31.64
C ARG A 560 34.54 -12.95 -31.60
N LYS A 561 35.06 -12.28 -30.57
CA LYS A 561 36.51 -12.05 -30.41
C LYS A 561 37.26 -13.34 -30.14
N LEU A 562 36.73 -14.24 -29.29
CA LEU A 562 37.29 -15.57 -29.06
C LEU A 562 37.29 -16.42 -30.34
N ASP A 563 36.19 -16.41 -31.10
CA ASP A 563 36.10 -17.10 -32.39
C ASP A 563 37.12 -16.57 -33.41
N THR A 564 37.49 -15.29 -33.33
CA THR A 564 38.50 -14.68 -34.20
C THR A 564 39.92 -15.05 -33.76
N LEU A 565 40.18 -15.08 -32.45
CA LEU A 565 41.49 -15.44 -31.87
C LEU A 565 41.85 -16.92 -32.07
N SER A 566 40.88 -17.78 -32.33
CA SER A 566 41.07 -19.23 -32.51
C SER A 566 41.17 -19.67 -33.99
N GLN A 567 41.73 -18.85 -34.89
CA GLN A 567 41.80 -19.16 -36.34
C GLN A 567 43.19 -19.56 -36.84
N THR A 568 44.23 -19.50 -36.02
CA THR A 568 45.60 -19.88 -36.36
C THR A 568 45.99 -21.20 -35.69
N ASP A 569 46.99 -21.88 -36.25
CA ASP A 569 47.66 -23.05 -35.68
C ASP A 569 48.80 -22.57 -34.77
N ASP A 570 48.76 -22.94 -33.50
CA ASP A 570 49.68 -22.44 -32.47
C ASP A 570 51.14 -22.80 -32.73
N LEU A 571 51.41 -23.89 -33.46
CA LEU A 571 52.78 -24.34 -33.74
C LEU A 571 53.40 -23.58 -34.91
N THR A 572 52.64 -23.32 -35.97
CA THR A 572 53.17 -22.79 -37.24
C THR A 572 52.86 -21.32 -37.50
N GLY A 573 51.86 -20.75 -36.81
CA GLY A 573 51.35 -19.40 -37.06
C GLY A 573 50.55 -19.27 -38.37
N LEU A 574 50.38 -20.35 -39.14
CA LEU A 574 49.48 -20.41 -40.29
C LEU A 574 48.01 -20.48 -39.82
N TYR A 575 47.04 -20.35 -40.74
CA TYR A 575 45.65 -20.60 -40.37
C TYR A 575 45.44 -22.07 -39.97
N ASN A 576 44.54 -22.33 -39.03
CA ASN A 576 44.10 -23.70 -38.73
C ASN A 576 42.98 -24.14 -39.69
N ARG A 577 42.53 -25.39 -39.60
CA ARG A 577 41.45 -25.93 -40.44
C ARG A 577 40.19 -25.05 -40.48
N ARG A 578 39.79 -24.46 -39.34
CA ARG A 578 38.60 -23.60 -39.25
C ARG A 578 38.85 -22.25 -39.93
N GLY A 579 40.00 -21.63 -39.69
CA GLY A 579 40.43 -20.39 -40.36
C GLY A 579 40.51 -20.55 -41.88
N PHE A 580 41.10 -21.66 -42.36
CA PHE A 580 41.24 -21.95 -43.78
C PHE A 580 39.90 -22.06 -44.50
N LEU A 581 38.98 -22.91 -44.01
CA LEU A 581 37.70 -23.14 -44.67
C LEU A 581 36.88 -21.86 -44.79
N ASN A 582 36.86 -21.04 -43.73
CA ASN A 582 36.15 -19.77 -43.72
C ASN A 582 36.72 -18.79 -44.76
N LEU A 583 38.05 -18.59 -44.77
CA LEU A 583 38.71 -17.63 -45.66
C LEU A 583 38.73 -18.12 -47.12
N ALA A 584 38.92 -19.42 -47.36
CA ALA A 584 38.89 -20.00 -48.70
C ALA A 584 37.49 -19.90 -49.33
N GLN A 585 36.42 -20.10 -48.55
CA GLN A 585 35.04 -19.92 -49.04
C GLN A 585 34.78 -18.47 -49.46
N GLN A 586 35.21 -17.49 -48.65
CA GLN A 586 35.13 -16.07 -48.99
C GLN A 586 35.96 -15.74 -50.23
N GLY A 587 37.20 -16.25 -50.30
CA GLY A 587 38.08 -16.08 -51.46
C GLY A 587 37.49 -16.64 -52.74
N MET A 588 36.86 -17.82 -52.68
CA MET A 588 36.19 -18.45 -53.82
C MET A 588 34.97 -17.63 -54.30
N TYR A 589 34.19 -17.07 -53.38
CA TYR A 589 33.08 -16.16 -53.71
C TYR A 589 33.58 -14.89 -54.43
N LEU A 590 34.65 -14.27 -53.94
CA LEU A 590 35.25 -13.08 -54.57
C LEU A 590 35.83 -13.40 -55.94
N ALA A 591 36.56 -14.52 -56.08
CA ALA A 591 37.12 -14.97 -57.35
C ALA A 591 36.03 -15.15 -58.43
N ARG A 592 34.88 -15.74 -58.06
CA ARG A 592 33.72 -15.87 -58.97
C ARG A 592 33.18 -14.52 -59.42
N ARG A 593 33.03 -13.54 -58.52
CA ARG A 593 32.55 -12.18 -58.87
C ARG A 593 33.52 -11.46 -59.82
N MET A 594 34.81 -11.74 -59.72
CA MET A 594 35.84 -11.14 -60.57
C MET A 594 36.10 -11.92 -61.87
N ASN A 595 35.33 -12.98 -62.16
CA ASN A 595 35.57 -13.92 -63.26
C ASN A 595 37.00 -14.50 -63.25
N LYS A 596 37.55 -14.74 -62.07
CA LYS A 596 38.88 -15.32 -61.86
C LYS A 596 38.77 -16.77 -61.40
N GLY A 597 39.70 -17.60 -61.88
CA GLY A 597 39.94 -18.96 -61.35
C GLY A 597 41.01 -18.94 -60.27
N GLY A 598 41.39 -20.12 -59.79
CA GLY A 598 42.45 -20.27 -58.80
C GLY A 598 42.85 -21.71 -58.61
N LEU A 599 43.68 -21.95 -57.58
CA LEU A 599 44.19 -23.26 -57.23
C LEU A 599 43.91 -23.55 -55.75
N ILE A 600 43.56 -24.80 -55.47
CA ILE A 600 43.67 -25.40 -54.13
C ILE A 600 44.82 -26.40 -54.17
N VAL A 601 45.70 -26.30 -53.20
CA VAL A 601 46.89 -27.15 -53.07
C VAL A 601 46.81 -27.87 -51.74
N PHE A 602 46.98 -29.18 -51.78
CA PHE A 602 47.11 -30.02 -50.60
C PHE A 602 48.53 -30.59 -50.56
N ALA A 603 49.22 -30.36 -49.47
CA ALA A 603 50.62 -30.67 -49.30
C ALA A 603 50.85 -31.45 -48.02
N ASP A 604 51.77 -32.39 -48.06
CA ASP A 604 52.07 -33.25 -46.92
C ASP A 604 53.58 -33.45 -46.81
N MET A 605 54.10 -33.22 -45.61
CA MET A 605 55.53 -33.34 -45.32
C MET A 605 55.95 -34.82 -45.28
N ASP A 606 56.85 -35.20 -46.19
CA ASP A 606 57.30 -36.58 -46.27
C ASP A 606 58.19 -36.92 -45.05
N GLY A 607 57.93 -38.06 -44.41
CA GLY A 607 58.84 -38.66 -43.44
C GLY A 607 58.82 -38.07 -42.02
N LEU A 608 57.82 -37.25 -41.66
CA LEU A 608 57.71 -36.67 -40.30
C LEU A 608 57.78 -37.74 -39.20
N LYS A 609 57.11 -38.89 -39.39
CA LYS A 609 57.13 -39.99 -38.44
C LYS A 609 58.55 -40.52 -38.18
N ALA A 610 59.37 -40.65 -39.22
CA ALA A 610 60.76 -41.11 -39.07
C ALA A 610 61.63 -40.09 -38.33
N VAL A 611 61.37 -38.78 -38.53
CA VAL A 611 62.03 -37.71 -37.76
C VAL A 611 61.64 -37.79 -36.28
N ASN A 612 60.34 -37.93 -35.98
CA ASN A 612 59.83 -38.08 -34.62
C ASN A 612 60.41 -39.32 -33.92
N ASP A 613 60.39 -40.46 -34.60
CA ASP A 613 60.83 -41.74 -34.04
C ASP A 613 62.35 -41.77 -33.79
N SER A 614 63.13 -41.00 -34.55
CA SER A 614 64.60 -40.98 -34.47
C SER A 614 65.17 -39.87 -33.59
N TRP A 615 64.50 -38.71 -33.52
CA TRP A 615 65.03 -37.49 -32.91
C TRP A 615 64.07 -36.81 -31.92
N GLY A 616 62.90 -37.40 -31.68
CA GLY A 616 61.90 -36.90 -30.75
C GLY A 616 60.95 -35.87 -31.35
N HIS A 617 59.85 -35.63 -30.64
CA HIS A 617 58.77 -34.74 -31.09
C HIS A 617 59.18 -33.26 -31.17
N GLU A 618 60.15 -32.80 -30.36
CA GLU A 618 60.62 -31.41 -30.43
C GLU A 618 61.30 -31.08 -31.77
N GLU A 619 62.10 -32.02 -32.31
CA GLU A 619 62.72 -31.88 -33.64
C GLU A 619 61.69 -32.04 -34.76
N GLY A 620 60.67 -32.88 -34.55
CA GLY A 620 59.51 -32.94 -35.44
C GLY A 620 58.74 -31.63 -35.53
N ASP A 621 58.48 -31.00 -34.38
CA ASP A 621 57.81 -29.70 -34.30
C ASP A 621 58.63 -28.60 -35.00
N GLU A 622 59.96 -28.64 -34.84
CA GLU A 622 60.87 -27.72 -35.54
C GLU A 622 60.89 -27.96 -37.06
N ALA A 623 60.82 -29.22 -37.51
CA ALA A 623 60.67 -29.55 -38.92
C ALA A 623 59.36 -28.99 -39.50
N ILE A 624 58.25 -29.09 -38.76
CA ILE A 624 56.94 -28.56 -39.14
C ILE A 624 56.96 -27.02 -39.21
N ARG A 625 57.54 -26.34 -38.20
CA ARG A 625 57.72 -24.88 -38.22
C ARG A 625 58.53 -24.42 -39.41
N THR A 626 59.64 -25.11 -39.68
CA THR A 626 60.51 -24.80 -40.81
C THR A 626 59.77 -24.96 -42.12
N MET A 627 59.04 -26.07 -42.29
CA MET A 627 58.25 -26.29 -43.50
C MET A 627 57.19 -25.20 -43.70
N ALA A 628 56.49 -24.79 -42.65
CA ALA A 628 55.55 -23.67 -42.71
C ALA A 628 56.21 -22.35 -43.13
N GLN A 629 57.41 -22.05 -42.64
CA GLN A 629 58.18 -20.88 -43.06
C GLN A 629 58.62 -20.94 -44.52
N LEU A 630 59.06 -22.12 -45.00
CA LEU A 630 59.43 -22.33 -46.40
C LEU A 630 58.23 -22.16 -47.32
N LEU A 631 57.06 -22.72 -46.95
CA LEU A 631 55.79 -22.51 -47.65
C LEU A 631 55.42 -21.02 -47.69
N THR A 632 55.55 -20.30 -46.57
CA THR A 632 55.27 -18.86 -46.51
C THR A 632 56.17 -18.04 -47.44
N LYS A 633 57.47 -18.41 -47.56
CA LYS A 633 58.40 -17.78 -48.52
C LYS A 633 58.10 -18.15 -49.97
N ALA A 634 57.60 -19.37 -50.19
CA ALA A 634 57.35 -19.93 -51.51
C ALA A 634 55.99 -19.54 -52.10
N PHE A 635 55.03 -19.06 -51.32
CA PHE A 635 53.75 -18.54 -51.80
C PHE A 635 53.72 -17.00 -51.73
N ARG A 636 52.74 -16.35 -52.37
CA ARG A 636 52.60 -14.89 -52.31
C ARG A 636 51.97 -14.47 -50.99
N ASN A 637 52.22 -13.25 -50.55
CA ASN A 637 51.62 -12.71 -49.31
C ASN A 637 50.08 -12.73 -49.30
N ASN A 638 49.42 -12.74 -50.46
CA ASN A 638 47.96 -12.77 -50.58
C ASN A 638 47.40 -14.20 -50.75
N ASP A 639 48.25 -15.23 -50.79
CA ASP A 639 47.83 -16.62 -50.85
C ASP A 639 47.48 -17.10 -49.43
N LEU A 640 46.37 -17.83 -49.30
CA LEU A 640 45.90 -18.33 -48.01
C LEU A 640 46.62 -19.65 -47.70
N LEU A 641 47.42 -19.68 -46.63
CA LEU A 641 48.14 -20.86 -46.16
C LEU A 641 47.60 -21.35 -44.81
N ALA A 642 47.44 -22.66 -44.66
CA ALA A 642 46.96 -23.26 -43.43
C ALA A 642 47.58 -24.63 -43.14
N ARG A 643 47.55 -25.02 -41.88
CA ARG A 643 47.84 -26.38 -41.42
C ARG A 643 46.54 -27.03 -40.94
N LEU A 644 46.23 -28.20 -41.49
CA LEU A 644 45.01 -28.93 -41.13
C LEU A 644 45.23 -29.85 -39.91
N GLY A 645 46.46 -30.31 -39.71
CA GLY A 645 46.93 -31.10 -38.57
C GLY A 645 48.17 -31.92 -38.95
N GLY A 646 48.97 -32.36 -37.97
CA GLY A 646 50.13 -33.23 -38.22
C GLY A 646 51.14 -32.61 -39.21
N ASP A 647 51.38 -33.31 -40.32
CA ASP A 647 52.22 -32.98 -41.48
C ASP A 647 51.44 -32.36 -42.67
N GLU A 648 50.13 -32.12 -42.53
CA GLU A 648 49.25 -31.69 -43.62
C GLU A 648 49.09 -30.17 -43.69
N PHE A 649 49.43 -29.61 -44.85
CA PHE A 649 49.31 -28.20 -45.19
C PHE A 649 48.41 -28.00 -46.40
N VAL A 650 47.71 -26.87 -46.43
CA VAL A 650 46.85 -26.49 -47.56
C VAL A 650 47.07 -25.04 -47.95
N ALA A 651 46.95 -24.78 -49.25
CA ALA A 651 47.00 -23.44 -49.81
C ALA A 651 45.78 -23.16 -50.70
N PHE A 652 45.29 -21.93 -50.67
CA PHE A 652 44.27 -21.41 -51.59
C PHE A 652 44.80 -20.13 -52.25
N THR A 653 44.86 -20.15 -53.58
CA THR A 653 45.38 -19.03 -54.39
C THR A 653 44.33 -18.56 -55.38
N VAL A 654 44.24 -17.24 -55.60
CA VAL A 654 43.33 -16.63 -56.60
C VAL A 654 44.16 -16.09 -57.76
N ASP A 655 43.63 -16.19 -58.98
CA ASP A 655 44.28 -15.74 -60.22
C ASP A 655 45.60 -16.49 -60.53
N ALA A 656 45.62 -17.78 -60.19
CA ALA A 656 46.72 -18.70 -60.48
C ALA A 656 46.25 -19.84 -61.39
N THR A 657 47.15 -20.31 -62.26
CA THR A 657 46.91 -21.41 -63.20
C THR A 657 47.90 -22.54 -62.95
N LEU A 658 47.62 -23.75 -63.44
CA LEU A 658 48.50 -24.92 -63.25
C LEU A 658 49.97 -24.69 -63.67
N PRO A 659 50.30 -23.93 -64.74
CA PRO A 659 51.69 -23.58 -65.05
C PRO A 659 52.39 -22.74 -63.95
N VAL A 660 51.64 -21.89 -63.24
CA VAL A 660 52.16 -21.11 -62.10
C VAL A 660 52.48 -22.03 -60.91
N LEU A 661 51.73 -23.12 -60.75
CA LEU A 661 52.00 -24.13 -59.72
C LEU A 661 53.36 -24.80 -59.92
N GLU A 662 53.73 -25.13 -61.16
CA GLU A 662 55.03 -25.77 -61.43
C GLU A 662 56.19 -24.83 -61.08
N THR A 663 56.09 -23.53 -61.41
CA THR A 663 57.06 -22.52 -60.96
C THR A 663 57.09 -22.38 -59.43
N LEU A 664 55.94 -22.49 -58.75
CA LEU A 664 55.87 -22.46 -57.28
C LEU A 664 56.52 -23.72 -56.65
N LYS A 665 56.30 -24.90 -57.24
CA LYS A 665 56.94 -26.15 -56.82
C LYS A 665 58.45 -26.09 -57.01
N GLU A 666 58.92 -25.61 -58.15
CA GLU A 666 60.35 -25.41 -58.42
C GLU A 666 60.98 -24.47 -57.38
N ARG A 667 60.36 -23.31 -57.14
CA ARG A 667 60.81 -22.35 -56.11
C ARG A 667 60.82 -22.96 -54.71
N LEU A 668 59.77 -23.69 -54.33
CA LEU A 668 59.71 -24.35 -53.03
C LEU A 668 60.80 -25.43 -52.91
N GLN A 669 61.03 -26.19 -53.99
CA GLN A 669 62.06 -27.22 -54.02
C GLN A 669 63.46 -26.62 -53.90
N GLU A 670 63.74 -25.49 -54.55
CA GLU A 670 65.00 -24.75 -54.37
C GLU A 670 65.21 -24.31 -52.92
N LEU A 671 64.20 -23.72 -52.29
CA LEU A 671 64.24 -23.31 -50.89
C LEU A 671 64.44 -24.50 -49.93
N ILE A 672 63.79 -25.63 -50.19
CA ILE A 672 63.96 -26.87 -49.42
C ILE A 672 65.38 -27.42 -49.61
N ASN A 673 65.90 -27.43 -50.84
CA ASN A 673 67.25 -27.91 -51.13
C ASN A 673 68.31 -27.04 -50.47
N GLU A 674 68.16 -25.71 -50.51
CA GLU A 674 69.03 -24.76 -49.82
C GLU A 674 69.01 -25.00 -48.31
N PHE A 675 67.83 -25.16 -47.72
CA PHE A 675 67.70 -25.49 -46.30
C PHE A 675 68.37 -26.82 -45.95
N ASN A 676 68.11 -27.88 -46.73
CA ASN A 676 68.71 -29.19 -46.50
C ASN A 676 70.25 -29.16 -46.62
N ALA A 677 70.80 -28.30 -47.48
CA ALA A 677 72.24 -28.14 -47.65
C ALA A 677 72.91 -27.32 -46.53
N THR A 678 72.18 -26.39 -45.90
CA THR A 678 72.76 -25.39 -44.98
C THR A 678 72.35 -25.53 -43.51
N SER A 679 71.27 -26.25 -43.21
CA SER A 679 70.68 -26.31 -41.86
C SER A 679 71.48 -27.14 -40.86
N GLY A 680 72.31 -28.09 -41.33
CA GLY A 680 73.05 -29.02 -40.45
C GLY A 680 72.14 -29.99 -39.67
N LYS A 681 70.85 -30.08 -40.02
CA LYS A 681 69.88 -30.97 -39.38
C LYS A 681 70.14 -32.44 -39.77
N PRO A 682 69.84 -33.42 -38.89
CA PRO A 682 70.11 -34.83 -39.14
C PRO A 682 69.09 -35.50 -40.08
N TYR A 683 68.18 -34.72 -40.67
CA TYR A 683 67.12 -35.16 -41.57
C TYR A 683 67.00 -34.19 -42.74
N GLN A 684 66.48 -34.67 -43.87
CA GLN A 684 66.15 -33.84 -45.02
C GLN A 684 64.65 -33.58 -45.05
N LEU A 685 64.26 -32.32 -45.20
CA LEU A 685 62.88 -31.95 -45.44
C LEU A 685 62.49 -32.30 -46.88
N SER A 686 61.29 -32.86 -47.05
CA SER A 686 60.66 -33.09 -48.35
C SER A 686 59.16 -32.91 -48.17
N ILE A 687 58.49 -32.48 -49.25
CA ILE A 687 57.04 -32.31 -49.27
C ILE A 687 56.49 -32.87 -50.58
N THR A 688 55.30 -33.45 -50.53
CA THR A 688 54.55 -33.89 -51.72
C THR A 688 53.30 -33.02 -51.84
N MET A 689 52.88 -32.65 -53.06
CA MET A 689 51.84 -31.65 -53.28
C MET A 689 50.86 -32.04 -54.40
N GLY A 690 49.62 -32.31 -54.04
CA GLY A 690 48.49 -32.40 -54.98
C GLY A 690 47.84 -31.04 -55.17
N ALA A 691 47.35 -30.73 -56.37
CA ALA A 691 46.70 -29.45 -56.63
C ALA A 691 45.61 -29.56 -57.68
N VAL A 692 44.55 -28.78 -57.50
CA VAL A 692 43.39 -28.73 -58.38
C VAL A 692 43.11 -27.29 -58.76
N ALA A 693 42.92 -27.05 -60.05
CA ALA A 693 42.45 -25.76 -60.55
C ALA A 693 40.92 -25.68 -60.51
N PHE A 694 40.40 -24.53 -60.12
CA PHE A 694 38.97 -24.22 -60.23
C PHE A 694 38.74 -23.00 -61.12
N HIS A 695 37.63 -23.04 -61.85
CA HIS A 695 37.20 -21.94 -62.72
C HIS A 695 35.99 -21.20 -62.14
N HIS A 696 35.84 -19.92 -62.51
CA HIS A 696 34.75 -19.06 -62.02
C HIS A 696 33.34 -19.61 -62.36
N ASN A 697 33.23 -20.40 -63.43
CA ASN A 697 31.98 -21.01 -63.91
C ASN A 697 31.67 -22.40 -63.32
N GLN A 698 32.54 -22.92 -62.45
CA GLN A 698 32.40 -24.26 -61.89
C GLN A 698 31.70 -24.22 -60.53
N ASN A 699 30.64 -25.04 -60.37
CA ASN A 699 29.87 -25.12 -59.14
C ASN A 699 30.46 -26.14 -58.14
N ALA A 700 31.75 -25.99 -57.82
CA ALA A 700 32.43 -26.77 -56.79
C ALA A 700 32.42 -26.04 -55.44
N THR A 701 32.43 -26.78 -54.34
CA THR A 701 32.67 -26.26 -52.99
C THR A 701 34.17 -26.37 -52.66
N VAL A 702 34.65 -25.58 -51.69
CA VAL A 702 36.04 -25.67 -51.22
C VAL A 702 36.36 -27.09 -50.73
N GLN A 703 35.43 -27.75 -50.04
CA GLN A 703 35.62 -29.13 -49.57
C GLN A 703 35.81 -30.12 -50.73
N ASN A 704 34.96 -30.05 -51.77
CA ASN A 704 35.08 -30.94 -52.92
C ASN A 704 36.43 -30.78 -53.65
N LEU A 705 36.99 -29.56 -53.66
CA LEU A 705 38.29 -29.28 -54.28
C LEU A 705 39.46 -29.73 -53.40
N LEU A 706 39.34 -29.62 -52.07
CA LEU A 706 40.29 -30.20 -51.12
C LEU A 706 40.36 -31.72 -51.29
N ASP A 707 39.22 -32.41 -51.34
CA ASP A 707 39.16 -33.86 -51.49
C ASP A 707 39.80 -34.33 -52.81
N GLN A 708 39.62 -33.56 -53.90
CA GLN A 708 40.28 -33.83 -55.18
C GLN A 708 41.80 -33.57 -55.13
N ALA A 709 42.25 -32.52 -54.44
CA ALA A 709 43.66 -32.21 -54.28
C ALA A 709 44.37 -33.27 -53.43
N ASP A 710 43.71 -33.78 -52.39
CA ASP A 710 44.20 -34.90 -51.57
C ASP A 710 44.31 -36.20 -52.38
N ALA A 711 43.32 -36.51 -53.23
CA ALA A 711 43.40 -37.67 -54.12
C ALA A 711 44.64 -37.59 -55.06
N LEU A 712 44.91 -36.41 -55.63
CA LEU A 712 46.09 -36.18 -56.48
C LEU A 712 47.41 -36.26 -55.69
N LEU A 713 47.42 -35.79 -54.44
CA LEU A 713 48.55 -35.94 -53.53
C LEU A 713 48.85 -37.43 -53.31
N TYR A 714 47.82 -38.22 -53.04
CA TYR A 714 47.95 -39.65 -52.80
C TYR A 714 48.51 -40.40 -54.03
N GLU A 715 48.09 -40.03 -55.23
CA GLU A 715 48.64 -40.57 -56.49
C GLU A 715 50.13 -40.23 -56.65
N GLN A 716 50.52 -38.99 -56.35
CA GLN A 716 51.94 -38.59 -56.41
C GLN A 716 52.80 -39.34 -55.38
N LYS A 717 52.30 -39.52 -54.15
CA LYS A 717 52.99 -40.31 -53.12
C LYS A 717 53.19 -41.76 -53.55
N ARG A 718 52.21 -42.37 -54.23
CA ARG A 718 52.35 -43.73 -54.79
C ARG A 718 53.40 -43.81 -55.89
N ASN A 719 53.48 -42.80 -56.75
CA ASN A 719 54.45 -42.75 -57.85
C ASN A 719 55.89 -42.49 -57.35
N LYS A 720 56.07 -41.72 -56.27
CA LYS A 720 57.36 -41.55 -55.59
C LYS A 720 57.86 -42.89 -55.01
N LYS A 721 56.99 -43.67 -54.36
CA LYS A 721 57.32 -44.98 -53.77
C LYS A 721 57.58 -46.11 -54.79
N SER A 722 57.21 -45.93 -56.06
CA SER A 722 57.52 -46.90 -57.12
C SER A 722 58.83 -46.60 -57.86
N HIS A 723 59.44 -45.42 -57.62
CA HIS A 723 60.69 -44.95 -58.21
C HIS A 723 61.80 -44.67 -57.17
N SER A 724 61.57 -45.05 -55.91
CA SER A 724 62.54 -45.06 -54.80
C SER A 724 62.74 -46.50 -54.32
#